data_AF-A0A661LDX8-F1
#
_entry.id   AF-A0A661LDX8-F1
#
_cell.length_a   1.000
_cell.length_b   1.000
_cell.length_c   1.000
_cell.angle_alpha   90.00
_cell.angle_beta   90.00
_cell.angle_gamma   90.00
#
_symmetry.space_group_name_H-M   'P 1'
#
loop_
_entity.id
_entity.type
_entity.pdbx_description
1 polymer ?
#
loop_
_entity_poly.entity_id
_entity_poly.type
_entity_poly.pdbx_seq_one_letter_code
_entity_poly.pdbx_strand_id
1 'polypeptide(L)'
;MKEHLTSIIYRLIQPKREKDTFSIFDPAQQLDERRTDKSGIAQSLNAAFLIALADPKHPESKRAKHFLARMKNSSEWANIATFYIKGISLVYREIEDVCKNDPNFSNRLKTLSRWISNNKNLNNTEEIIEKIWSVFFPEGNDILTNKQERVKALRAKRTVTITELNATPITDPAQQILFTSNVLLTIPPESESLNNLPLSDHLKGKLLQTISEPQLFSYDHPIQPGIDPEKTEVLYGLRGLETAFEFERDHGAMSDDAKPVCVLSVSVTHRGIRNLAKSYLEELFFHSESLKNIDVYVFTEIDTQQIIDEILAPAAMHYLRHNDAKEFLSIFGVDGEYGRHYSFLKAIAAFWSVFIRPEIKATFKIDLDQVFPQKELVEQTGNSAFEHLKTPLWGAHCMDSNGQPLELGMIAGALVNQQDIGKSLFTPDVPFPGPPLSPDEYIFFSTLPQALSTEAEMMTRYSNNKLNGKRTCIQRIHVTGGTTGILIDSLRRHRPFTPSFIGRAEDQAYILSVLTNSGTKLGYAHKDGLIMRHDKEVFAREGIQASYINKIIGDYIRILYFSAYAKALTNDVAKLKDAIDPFTGCFISKIPVSVTYLRFGLKAASFFAAGEKEHGLEFIKIGAKRITSTLDFAHGENSMLKERYEKEALGWNLYYDILSAVGNALKDNDSFAMELRKKAQSIIYQCYVKFGSK
;
A
#
# COMPACT_ATOMS: atom_id res chain seq x y z
N MET A 1 -8.90 -12.40 32.48
CA MET A 1 -8.59 -11.38 31.45
C MET A 1 -9.84 -10.90 30.75
N LYS A 2 -10.74 -11.80 30.33
CA LYS A 2 -12.07 -11.47 29.80
C LYS A 2 -12.78 -10.35 30.56
N GLU A 3 -12.89 -10.45 31.89
CA GLU A 3 -13.55 -9.42 32.72
C GLU A 3 -12.96 -8.00 32.56
N HIS A 4 -11.63 -7.88 32.48
CA HIS A 4 -10.97 -6.59 32.28
C HIS A 4 -11.28 -6.00 30.92
N LEU A 5 -11.22 -6.83 29.86
CA LEU A 5 -11.59 -6.41 28.51
C LEU A 5 -13.06 -5.99 28.45
N THR A 6 -13.98 -6.81 28.96
CA THR A 6 -15.41 -6.50 29.04
C THR A 6 -15.66 -5.19 29.80
N SER A 7 -14.92 -4.93 30.88
CA SER A 7 -15.02 -3.67 31.63
C SER A 7 -14.59 -2.46 30.82
N ILE A 8 -13.52 -2.59 30.04
CA ILE A 8 -13.05 -1.54 29.13
C ILE A 8 -14.11 -1.31 28.06
N ILE A 9 -14.49 -2.35 27.31
CA ILE A 9 -15.48 -2.26 26.23
C ILE A 9 -16.76 -1.62 26.75
N TYR A 10 -17.31 -2.10 27.88
CA TYR A 10 -18.50 -1.51 28.48
C TYR A 10 -18.36 0.00 28.71
N ARG A 11 -17.23 0.48 29.25
CA ARG A 11 -17.01 1.93 29.43
C ARG A 11 -16.94 2.70 28.11
N LEU A 12 -16.38 2.10 27.06
CA LEU A 12 -16.34 2.72 25.72
C LEU A 12 -17.75 2.85 25.12
N ILE A 13 -18.65 1.91 25.43
CA ILE A 13 -19.98 1.82 24.79
C ILE A 13 -21.18 1.98 25.73
N GLN A 14 -20.98 2.51 26.94
CA GLN A 14 -22.05 2.54 27.94
C GLN A 14 -23.17 3.52 27.53
N PRO A 15 -24.43 3.27 27.96
CA PRO A 15 -25.53 4.16 27.70
C PRO A 15 -25.29 5.56 28.25
N LYS A 16 -25.54 6.60 27.46
CA LYS A 16 -25.42 8.00 27.91
C LYS A 16 -26.63 8.42 28.75
N ARG A 17 -26.63 8.06 30.03
CA ARG A 17 -27.71 8.39 30.99
C ARG A 17 -27.62 9.80 31.56
N GLU A 18 -26.42 10.38 31.59
CA GLU A 18 -26.12 11.72 32.10
C GLU A 18 -25.20 12.48 31.13
N LYS A 19 -25.26 13.81 31.10
CA LYS A 19 -24.47 14.66 30.19
C LYS A 19 -22.96 14.45 30.30
N ASP A 20 -22.47 14.07 31.48
CA ASP A 20 -21.04 13.97 31.80
C ASP A 20 -20.50 12.53 31.81
N THR A 21 -21.30 11.54 31.41
CA THR A 21 -20.82 10.16 31.31
C THR A 21 -19.95 9.97 30.06
N PHE A 22 -18.66 9.72 30.25
CA PHE A 22 -17.78 9.36 29.14
C PHE A 22 -18.26 8.09 28.43
N SER A 23 -18.47 8.19 27.13
CA SER A 23 -18.78 7.07 26.24
C SER A 23 -18.42 7.49 24.83
N ILE A 24 -17.66 6.66 24.13
CA ILE A 24 -17.28 6.90 22.74
C ILE A 24 -18.52 6.76 21.85
N PHE A 25 -19.37 5.77 22.14
CA PHE A 25 -20.57 5.51 21.35
C PHE A 25 -21.64 4.74 22.15
N ASP A 26 -22.92 5.12 22.07
CA ASP A 26 -24.02 4.37 22.70
C ASP A 26 -24.78 3.52 21.66
N PRO A 27 -24.56 2.19 21.61
CA PRO A 27 -25.23 1.31 20.65
C PRO A 27 -26.66 0.95 21.03
N ALA A 28 -27.14 1.27 22.25
CA ALA A 28 -28.47 0.83 22.69
C ALA A 28 -29.58 1.39 21.80
N GLN A 29 -29.43 2.63 21.32
CA GLN A 29 -30.38 3.27 20.41
C GLN A 29 -30.38 2.69 19.00
N GLN A 30 -29.30 2.01 18.61
CA GLN A 30 -29.17 1.36 17.30
C GLN A 30 -29.67 -0.09 17.29
N LEU A 31 -29.96 -0.68 18.46
CA LEU A 31 -30.52 -2.02 18.57
C LEU A 31 -32.06 -1.98 18.49
N ASP A 32 -32.61 -2.12 17.28
CA ASP A 32 -34.06 -2.19 17.06
C ASP A 32 -34.45 -3.44 16.25
N GLU A 33 -34.94 -4.45 16.97
CA GLU A 33 -35.33 -5.74 16.40
C GLU A 33 -36.58 -5.69 15.52
N ARG A 34 -37.28 -4.55 15.49
CA ARG A 34 -38.50 -4.34 14.69
C ARG A 34 -38.20 -3.82 13.29
N ARG A 35 -36.95 -3.40 13.02
CA ARG A 35 -36.52 -2.95 11.70
C ARG A 35 -36.66 -4.07 10.68
N THR A 36 -37.29 -3.76 9.55
CA THR A 36 -37.46 -4.68 8.42
C THR A 36 -36.67 -4.25 7.19
N ASP A 37 -36.21 -3.00 7.14
CA ASP A 37 -35.33 -2.50 6.09
C ASP A 37 -33.89 -3.02 6.26
N LYS A 38 -33.19 -3.23 5.13
CA LYS A 38 -31.88 -3.90 5.13
C LYS A 38 -30.84 -3.13 5.94
N SER A 39 -30.79 -1.80 5.83
CA SER A 39 -29.84 -0.97 6.56
C SER A 39 -30.14 -0.96 8.06
N GLY A 40 -31.42 -0.93 8.47
CA GLY A 40 -31.84 -1.06 9.87
C GLY A 40 -31.53 -2.42 10.51
N ILE A 41 -31.65 -3.52 9.75
CA ILE A 41 -31.24 -4.85 10.22
C ILE A 41 -29.71 -4.92 10.40
N ALA A 42 -28.94 -4.41 9.43
CA ALA A 42 -27.48 -4.35 9.50
C ALA A 42 -27.00 -3.49 10.69
N GLN A 43 -27.64 -2.34 10.90
CA GLN A 43 -27.43 -1.47 12.06
C GLN A 43 -27.65 -2.24 13.37
N SER A 44 -28.78 -2.95 13.49
CA SER A 44 -29.11 -3.72 14.69
C SER A 44 -28.16 -4.89 14.94
N LEU A 45 -27.68 -5.56 13.88
CA LEU A 45 -26.67 -6.61 13.98
C LEU A 45 -25.34 -6.07 14.53
N ASN A 46 -24.90 -4.91 14.02
CA ASN A 46 -23.69 -4.24 14.51
C ASN A 46 -23.82 -3.78 15.96
N ALA A 47 -24.95 -3.16 16.32
CA ALA A 47 -25.24 -2.75 17.69
C ALA A 47 -25.24 -3.96 18.64
N ALA A 48 -25.89 -5.06 18.24
CA ALA A 48 -25.91 -6.29 19.01
C ALA A 48 -24.49 -6.88 19.21
N PHE A 49 -23.65 -6.83 18.19
CA PHE A 49 -22.25 -7.25 18.30
C PHE A 49 -21.46 -6.45 19.35
N LEU A 50 -21.48 -5.12 19.27
CA LEU A 50 -20.80 -4.24 20.23
C LEU A 50 -21.31 -4.51 21.66
N ILE A 51 -22.62 -4.57 21.84
CA ILE A 51 -23.26 -4.85 23.15
C ILE A 51 -22.84 -6.23 23.68
N ALA A 52 -22.79 -7.26 22.83
CA ALA A 52 -22.42 -8.61 23.23
C ALA A 52 -20.93 -8.75 23.60
N LEU A 53 -20.04 -7.92 23.04
CA LEU A 53 -18.64 -7.81 23.48
C LEU A 53 -18.49 -7.22 24.90
N ALA A 54 -19.51 -6.52 25.40
CA ALA A 54 -19.56 -6.01 26.78
C ALA A 54 -20.34 -6.93 27.74
N ASP A 55 -20.65 -8.16 27.35
CA ASP A 55 -21.36 -9.13 28.20
C ASP A 55 -20.51 -9.60 29.39
N PRO A 56 -21.07 -9.69 30.63
CA PRO A 56 -22.47 -9.43 31.00
C PRO A 56 -22.74 -8.01 31.55
N LYS A 57 -21.80 -7.07 31.40
CA LYS A 57 -21.89 -5.73 32.02
C LYS A 57 -22.90 -4.81 31.33
N HIS A 58 -23.11 -4.95 30.02
CA HIS A 58 -24.09 -4.13 29.29
C HIS A 58 -25.54 -4.59 29.57
N PRO A 59 -26.48 -3.69 29.91
CA PRO A 59 -27.85 -4.07 30.28
C PRO A 59 -28.59 -4.82 29.16
N GLU A 60 -28.35 -4.45 27.90
CA GLU A 60 -28.97 -5.09 26.72
C GLU A 60 -28.25 -6.39 26.27
N SER A 61 -27.26 -6.92 27.02
CA SER A 61 -26.42 -8.02 26.53
C SER A 61 -27.18 -9.30 26.20
N LYS A 62 -28.18 -9.68 27.02
CA LYS A 62 -29.03 -10.85 26.77
C LYS A 62 -29.82 -10.69 25.47
N ARG A 63 -30.42 -9.51 25.28
CA ARG A 63 -31.22 -9.17 24.10
C ARG A 63 -30.36 -9.20 22.83
N ALA A 64 -29.20 -8.55 22.87
CA ALA A 64 -28.25 -8.55 21.76
C ALA A 64 -27.81 -9.98 21.34
N LYS A 65 -27.46 -10.84 22.31
CA LYS A 65 -27.07 -12.23 22.03
C LYS A 65 -28.21 -13.03 21.40
N HIS A 66 -29.44 -12.88 21.89
CA HIS A 66 -30.61 -13.53 21.30
C HIS A 66 -30.87 -13.04 19.87
N PHE A 67 -30.73 -11.74 19.61
CA PHE A 67 -30.88 -11.20 18.27
C PHE A 67 -29.85 -11.79 17.29
N LEU A 68 -28.56 -11.80 17.65
CA LEU A 68 -27.52 -12.42 16.83
C LEU A 68 -27.80 -13.90 16.56
N ALA A 69 -28.19 -14.66 17.59
CA ALA A 69 -28.52 -16.09 17.45
C ALA A 69 -29.72 -16.32 16.52
N ARG A 70 -30.75 -15.47 16.59
CA ARG A 70 -31.91 -15.52 15.68
C ARG A 70 -31.49 -15.23 14.25
N MET A 71 -30.72 -14.17 14.02
CA MET A 71 -30.29 -13.75 12.68
C MET A 71 -29.32 -14.74 12.03
N LYS A 72 -28.57 -15.52 12.83
CA LYS A 72 -27.74 -16.62 12.34
C LYS A 72 -28.54 -17.68 11.57
N ASN A 73 -29.81 -17.87 11.90
CA ASN A 73 -30.70 -18.82 11.24
C ASN A 73 -31.53 -18.17 10.11
N SER A 74 -31.31 -16.90 9.80
CA SER A 74 -32.01 -16.22 8.70
C SER A 74 -31.36 -16.53 7.36
N SER A 75 -32.14 -16.61 6.28
CA SER A 75 -31.63 -16.88 4.94
C SER A 75 -30.71 -15.77 4.41
N GLU A 76 -31.03 -14.49 4.68
CA GLU A 76 -30.28 -13.35 4.14
C GLU A 76 -29.09 -12.92 5.03
N TRP A 77 -29.20 -13.03 6.36
CA TRP A 77 -28.24 -12.43 7.30
C TRP A 77 -27.38 -13.45 8.05
N ALA A 78 -27.54 -14.75 7.79
CA ALA A 78 -26.78 -15.81 8.46
C ALA A 78 -25.27 -15.57 8.43
N ASN A 79 -24.72 -15.15 7.29
CA ASN A 79 -23.28 -14.93 7.13
C ASN A 79 -22.77 -13.77 7.99
N ILE A 80 -23.48 -12.63 8.00
CA ILE A 80 -23.10 -11.45 8.80
C ILE A 80 -23.26 -11.74 10.29
N ALA A 81 -24.36 -12.38 10.70
CA ALA A 81 -24.57 -12.78 12.09
C ALA A 81 -23.49 -13.78 12.55
N THR A 82 -23.13 -14.74 11.71
CA THR A 82 -22.05 -15.70 11.98
C THR A 82 -20.69 -15.01 12.10
N PHE A 83 -20.40 -14.04 11.22
CA PHE A 83 -19.20 -13.21 11.31
C PHE A 83 -19.08 -12.53 12.67
N TYR A 84 -20.13 -11.85 13.13
CA TYR A 84 -20.12 -11.19 14.45
C TYR A 84 -20.01 -12.17 15.62
N ILE A 85 -20.73 -13.31 15.58
CA ILE A 85 -20.66 -14.34 16.63
C ILE A 85 -19.25 -14.96 16.70
N LYS A 86 -18.65 -15.29 15.56
CA LYS A 86 -17.26 -15.77 15.47
C LYS A 86 -16.31 -14.70 16.00
N GLY A 87 -16.51 -13.44 15.61
CA GLY A 87 -15.75 -12.29 16.07
C GLY A 87 -15.70 -12.16 17.59
N ILE A 88 -16.84 -12.22 18.28
CA ILE A 88 -16.90 -12.16 19.76
C ILE A 88 -15.98 -13.22 20.38
N SER A 89 -16.06 -14.46 19.88
CA SER A 89 -15.24 -15.57 20.39
C SER A 89 -13.75 -15.39 20.10
N LEU A 90 -13.41 -14.90 18.90
CA LEU A 90 -12.03 -14.66 18.48
C LEU A 90 -11.37 -13.52 19.28
N VAL A 91 -12.08 -12.41 19.51
CA VAL A 91 -11.57 -11.29 20.32
C VAL A 91 -11.22 -11.75 21.74
N TYR A 92 -12.11 -12.48 22.41
CA TYR A 92 -11.82 -12.98 23.75
C TYR A 92 -10.64 -13.95 23.77
N ARG A 93 -10.58 -14.88 22.80
CA ARG A 93 -9.49 -15.87 22.71
C ARG A 93 -8.14 -15.19 22.49
N GLU A 94 -8.05 -14.27 21.53
CA GLU A 94 -6.81 -13.57 21.22
C GLU A 94 -6.29 -12.78 22.44
N ILE A 95 -7.17 -12.05 23.14
CA ILE A 95 -6.78 -11.31 24.34
C ILE A 95 -6.32 -12.24 25.47
N GLU A 96 -6.99 -13.38 25.67
CA GLU A 96 -6.56 -14.37 26.65
C GLU A 96 -5.20 -14.97 26.30
N ASP A 97 -4.98 -15.36 25.06
CA ASP A 97 -3.74 -16.01 24.61
C ASP A 97 -2.56 -15.02 24.63
N VAL A 98 -2.75 -13.78 24.19
CA VAL A 98 -1.72 -12.73 24.29
C VAL A 98 -1.40 -12.43 25.75
N CYS A 99 -2.40 -12.34 26.64
CA CYS A 99 -2.13 -12.09 28.07
C CYS A 99 -1.40 -13.25 28.77
N LYS A 100 -1.56 -14.49 28.30
CA LYS A 100 -0.80 -15.64 28.82
C LYS A 100 0.68 -15.56 28.43
N ASN A 101 0.96 -15.10 27.21
CA ASN A 101 2.29 -15.11 26.63
C ASN A 101 3.06 -13.77 26.79
N ASP A 102 2.37 -12.68 27.11
CA ASP A 102 2.95 -11.34 27.29
C ASP A 102 2.48 -10.70 28.62
N PRO A 103 3.25 -10.84 29.71
CA PRO A 103 2.94 -10.23 31.00
C PRO A 103 2.83 -8.71 30.96
N ASN A 104 3.58 -8.04 30.07
CA ASN A 104 3.53 -6.58 29.93
C ASN A 104 2.20 -6.14 29.33
N PHE A 105 1.73 -6.83 28.29
CA PHE A 105 0.39 -6.59 27.74
C PHE A 105 -0.71 -6.84 28.78
N SER A 106 -0.62 -7.96 29.50
CA SER A 106 -1.56 -8.31 30.59
C SER A 106 -1.65 -7.21 31.65
N ASN A 107 -0.51 -6.64 32.05
CA ASN A 107 -0.47 -5.54 33.01
C ASN A 107 -1.10 -4.25 32.47
N ARG A 108 -0.83 -3.89 31.20
CA ARG A 108 -1.45 -2.70 30.56
C ARG A 108 -2.96 -2.83 30.50
N LEU A 109 -3.49 -3.99 30.09
CA LEU A 109 -4.94 -4.25 30.06
C LEU A 109 -5.59 -4.10 31.44
N LYS A 110 -5.00 -4.70 32.47
CA LYS A 110 -5.50 -4.58 33.87
C LYS A 110 -5.47 -3.15 34.37
N THR A 111 -4.41 -2.41 34.02
CA THR A 111 -4.21 -1.03 34.45
C THR A 111 -5.25 -0.12 33.80
N LEU A 112 -5.45 -0.24 32.48
CA LEU A 112 -6.51 0.48 31.77
C LEU A 112 -7.88 0.15 32.35
N SER A 113 -8.20 -1.12 32.56
CA SER A 113 -9.49 -1.55 33.15
C SER A 113 -9.76 -0.92 34.52
N ARG A 114 -8.75 -0.85 35.41
CA ARG A 114 -8.86 -0.19 36.72
C ARG A 114 -9.00 1.32 36.57
N TRP A 115 -8.18 1.93 35.71
CA TRP A 115 -8.14 3.38 35.51
C TRP A 115 -9.46 3.91 34.92
N ILE A 116 -9.99 3.28 33.86
CA ILE A 116 -11.22 3.71 33.17
C ILE A 116 -12.49 3.47 34.00
N SER A 117 -12.40 2.65 35.06
CA SER A 117 -13.52 2.40 35.96
C SER A 117 -13.79 3.57 36.92
N ASN A 118 -12.81 4.45 37.15
CA ASN A 118 -12.94 5.62 38.01
C ASN A 118 -13.36 6.87 37.20
N ASN A 119 -14.58 7.35 37.39
CA ASN A 119 -15.12 8.50 36.65
C ASN A 119 -14.27 9.77 36.80
N LYS A 120 -13.53 9.95 37.91
CA LYS A 120 -12.66 11.13 38.10
C LYS A 120 -11.53 11.22 37.08
N ASN A 121 -11.15 10.08 36.50
CA ASN A 121 -10.10 10.00 35.50
C ASN A 121 -10.59 10.40 34.09
N LEU A 122 -11.90 10.50 33.89
CA LEU A 122 -12.51 10.65 32.56
C LEU A 122 -12.83 12.11 32.19
N ASN A 123 -12.14 13.05 32.84
CA ASN A 123 -12.33 14.48 32.62
C ASN A 123 -11.40 15.07 31.55
N ASN A 124 -10.35 14.35 31.16
CA ASN A 124 -9.38 14.79 30.16
C ASN A 124 -9.41 13.86 28.94
N THR A 125 -9.93 14.35 27.82
CA THR A 125 -10.06 13.58 26.58
C THR A 125 -8.72 13.07 26.05
N GLU A 126 -7.65 13.87 26.13
CA GLU A 126 -6.32 13.48 25.64
C GLU A 126 -5.75 12.33 26.48
N GLU A 127 -5.84 12.44 27.81
CA GLU A 127 -5.40 11.36 28.71
C GLU A 127 -6.20 10.07 28.46
N ILE A 128 -7.51 10.17 28.25
CA ILE A 128 -8.35 9.01 27.93
C ILE A 128 -7.89 8.33 26.64
N ILE A 129 -7.63 9.10 25.59
CA ILE A 129 -7.14 8.58 24.30
C ILE A 129 -5.83 7.82 24.50
N GLU A 130 -4.82 8.44 25.13
CA GLU A 130 -3.52 7.80 25.35
C GLU A 130 -3.61 6.55 26.24
N LYS A 131 -4.48 6.56 27.25
CA LYS A 131 -4.70 5.36 28.08
C LYS A 131 -5.32 4.22 27.28
N ILE A 132 -6.29 4.50 26.40
CA ILE A 132 -6.89 3.48 25.53
C ILE A 132 -5.85 2.95 24.53
N TRP A 133 -5.14 3.84 23.85
CA TRP A 133 -4.09 3.49 22.90
C TRP A 133 -2.95 2.68 23.53
N SER A 134 -2.61 2.88 24.80
CA SER A 134 -1.62 2.04 25.49
C SER A 134 -1.89 0.53 25.44
N VAL A 135 -3.15 0.13 25.20
CA VAL A 135 -3.55 -1.27 25.01
C VAL A 135 -3.77 -1.59 23.53
N PHE A 136 -4.55 -0.78 22.81
CA PHE A 136 -5.03 -1.13 21.47
C PHE A 136 -4.15 -0.62 20.32
N PHE A 137 -3.40 0.46 20.54
CA PHE A 137 -2.59 1.16 19.54
C PHE A 137 -1.40 1.89 20.18
N PRO A 138 -0.46 1.17 20.80
CA PRO A 138 0.60 1.81 21.60
C PRO A 138 1.54 2.69 20.76
N GLU A 139 1.51 2.56 19.43
CA GLU A 139 2.29 3.38 18.50
C GLU A 139 1.78 4.83 18.44
N GLY A 140 0.52 5.08 18.80
CA GLY A 140 -0.05 6.43 18.89
C GLY A 140 0.36 7.19 20.14
N ASN A 141 0.87 6.50 21.17
CA ASN A 141 1.16 7.12 22.46
C ASN A 141 2.25 8.19 22.38
N ASP A 142 2.06 9.24 23.17
CA ASP A 142 2.91 10.43 23.28
C ASP A 142 3.04 11.26 21.99
N ILE A 143 2.41 10.87 20.87
CA ILE A 143 2.51 11.62 19.61
C ILE A 143 1.66 12.89 19.65
N LEU A 144 0.41 12.80 20.11
CA LEU A 144 -0.51 13.96 20.11
C LEU A 144 0.02 15.10 20.99
N THR A 145 0.51 14.76 22.18
CA THR A 145 0.96 15.70 23.21
C THR A 145 2.39 16.20 22.98
N ASN A 146 3.28 15.39 22.37
CA ASN A 146 4.71 15.71 22.22
C ASN A 146 5.20 15.73 20.76
N LYS A 147 4.37 16.21 19.82
CA LYS A 147 4.63 16.19 18.36
C LYS A 147 6.07 16.53 17.98
N GLN A 148 6.58 17.69 18.40
CA GLN A 148 7.92 18.16 18.04
C GLN A 148 9.05 17.27 18.59
N GLU A 149 8.90 16.78 19.81
CA GLU A 149 9.90 15.89 20.42
C GLU A 149 9.92 14.53 19.73
N ARG A 150 8.74 14.00 19.38
CA ARG A 150 8.60 12.75 18.64
C ARG A 150 9.16 12.86 17.22
N VAL A 151 8.98 13.99 16.54
CA VAL A 151 9.61 14.29 15.24
C VAL A 151 11.14 14.25 15.37
N LYS A 152 11.71 14.92 16.39
CA LYS A 152 13.16 14.91 16.63
C LYS A 152 13.69 13.51 16.97
N ALA A 153 12.98 12.77 17.81
CA ALA A 153 13.35 11.41 18.20
C ALA A 153 13.32 10.46 17.00
N LEU A 154 12.30 10.55 16.15
CA LEU A 154 12.20 9.75 14.94
C LEU A 154 13.32 10.09 13.94
N ARG A 155 13.61 11.38 13.73
CA ARG A 155 14.77 11.79 12.91
C ARG A 155 16.09 11.22 13.43
N ALA A 156 16.30 11.24 14.74
CA ALA A 156 17.48 10.65 15.36
C ALA A 156 17.54 9.14 15.12
N LYS A 157 16.43 8.42 15.29
CA LYS A 157 16.32 6.99 14.99
C LYS A 157 16.63 6.66 13.52
N ARG A 158 16.19 7.52 12.60
CA ARG A 158 16.41 7.37 11.15
C ARG A 158 17.76 7.87 10.67
N THR A 159 18.52 8.59 11.49
CA THR A 159 19.84 9.10 11.11
C THR A 159 20.80 7.95 10.92
N VAL A 160 21.55 8.00 9.82
CA VAL A 160 22.59 7.03 9.47
C VAL A 160 23.90 7.77 9.25
N THR A 161 25.01 7.10 9.57
CA THR A 161 26.36 7.61 9.31
C THR A 161 26.85 7.02 7.99
N ILE A 162 27.18 7.88 7.04
CA ILE A 162 27.67 7.48 5.71
C ILE A 162 29.12 7.03 5.86
N THR A 163 29.39 5.77 5.49
CA THR A 163 30.74 5.22 5.47
C THR A 163 31.37 5.34 4.09
N GLU A 164 30.56 5.20 3.04
CA GLU A 164 31.00 5.31 1.66
C GLU A 164 29.84 5.82 0.79
N LEU A 165 30.08 6.82 -0.04
CA LEU A 165 29.12 7.27 -1.05
C LEU A 165 29.14 6.31 -2.25
N ASN A 166 28.05 6.24 -3.00
CA ASN A 166 28.02 5.45 -4.22
C ASN A 166 29.12 5.97 -5.19
N ALA A 167 30.07 5.10 -5.54
CA ALA A 167 31.17 5.42 -6.44
C ALA A 167 30.73 5.54 -7.91
N THR A 168 29.58 4.95 -8.27
CA THR A 168 29.03 4.94 -9.64
C THR A 168 27.56 5.40 -9.64
N PRO A 169 27.28 6.64 -9.20
CA PRO A 169 25.92 7.15 -9.15
C PRO A 169 25.28 7.21 -10.53
N ILE A 170 23.96 7.39 -10.55
CA ILE A 170 23.27 7.78 -11.78
C ILE A 170 23.87 9.10 -12.26
N THR A 171 24.23 9.13 -13.54
CA THR A 171 24.88 10.27 -14.21
C THR A 171 24.00 10.81 -15.33
N ASP A 172 23.25 9.91 -15.97
CA ASP A 172 22.26 10.23 -17.00
C ASP A 172 20.94 9.51 -16.67
N PRO A 173 20.02 10.16 -15.93
CA PRO A 173 18.72 9.60 -15.61
C PRO A 173 17.91 9.16 -16.83
N ALA A 174 18.04 9.86 -17.97
CA ALA A 174 17.25 9.54 -19.17
C ALA A 174 17.66 8.19 -19.78
N GLN A 175 18.95 7.85 -19.73
CA GLN A 175 19.47 6.60 -20.26
C GLN A 175 19.60 5.49 -19.22
N GLN A 176 19.78 5.83 -17.94
CA GLN A 176 20.13 4.88 -16.89
C GLN A 176 18.95 4.48 -15.99
N ILE A 177 17.81 5.16 -16.08
CA ILE A 177 16.61 4.85 -15.28
C ILE A 177 15.48 4.35 -16.17
N LEU A 178 14.91 3.20 -15.81
CA LEU A 178 13.63 2.75 -16.34
C LEU A 178 12.49 3.30 -15.48
N PHE A 179 11.75 4.26 -16.00
CA PHE A 179 10.55 4.77 -15.33
C PHE A 179 9.44 3.74 -15.42
N THR A 180 8.67 3.60 -14.34
CA THR A 180 7.63 2.56 -14.26
C THR A 180 6.36 3.11 -13.63
N SER A 181 5.22 2.62 -14.07
CA SER A 181 3.93 2.98 -13.48
C SER A 181 2.89 1.88 -13.69
N ASN A 182 1.79 1.94 -12.95
CA ASN A 182 0.67 1.03 -13.07
C ASN A 182 -0.55 1.72 -13.68
N VAL A 183 -1.26 0.99 -14.53
CA VAL A 183 -2.57 1.35 -15.07
C VAL A 183 -3.55 0.30 -14.57
N LEU A 184 -4.60 0.74 -13.89
CA LEU A 184 -5.60 -0.14 -13.30
C LEU A 184 -6.89 0.04 -14.09
N LEU A 185 -7.41 -1.01 -14.72
CA LEU A 185 -8.62 -0.92 -15.56
C LEU A 185 -9.81 -1.63 -14.92
N THR A 186 -10.99 -1.06 -15.10
CA THR A 186 -12.25 -1.68 -14.68
C THR A 186 -13.34 -1.61 -15.75
N ILE A 187 -14.56 -2.01 -15.40
CA ILE A 187 -15.72 -1.93 -16.29
C ILE A 187 -16.19 -0.48 -16.44
N PRO A 188 -16.88 -0.12 -17.53
CA PRO A 188 -17.47 1.20 -17.71
C PRO A 188 -18.45 1.59 -16.58
N PRO A 189 -18.72 2.89 -16.36
CA PRO A 189 -19.64 3.34 -15.34
C PRO A 189 -21.08 2.88 -15.61
N GLU A 190 -21.82 2.49 -14.56
CA GLU A 190 -23.23 2.04 -14.68
C GLU A 190 -24.17 3.14 -15.21
N SER A 191 -23.82 4.41 -15.02
CA SER A 191 -24.60 5.57 -15.42
C SER A 191 -24.54 5.90 -16.91
N GLU A 192 -23.60 5.32 -17.67
CA GLU A 192 -23.43 5.62 -19.09
C GLU A 192 -23.86 4.44 -19.98
N SER A 193 -24.59 4.75 -21.05
CA SER A 193 -24.86 3.76 -22.09
C SER A 193 -23.58 3.45 -22.84
N LEU A 194 -23.19 2.17 -22.93
CA LEU A 194 -22.03 1.70 -23.70
C LEU A 194 -22.03 2.20 -25.15
N ASN A 195 -23.21 2.45 -25.73
CA ASN A 195 -23.33 2.97 -27.10
C ASN A 195 -22.74 4.37 -27.24
N ASN A 196 -22.76 5.17 -26.18
CA ASN A 196 -22.30 6.56 -26.17
C ASN A 196 -20.80 6.70 -25.89
N LEU A 197 -20.11 5.62 -25.52
CA LEU A 197 -18.68 5.69 -25.23
C LEU A 197 -17.89 5.97 -26.53
N PRO A 198 -16.80 6.77 -26.46
CA PRO A 198 -15.92 7.05 -27.60
C PRO A 198 -14.97 5.86 -27.84
N LEU A 199 -15.55 4.68 -28.09
CA LEU A 199 -14.85 3.43 -28.33
C LEU A 199 -15.37 2.79 -29.62
N SER A 200 -14.51 2.01 -30.28
CA SER A 200 -14.90 1.17 -31.42
C SER A 200 -16.04 0.18 -31.08
N ASP A 201 -16.92 -0.08 -32.05
CA ASP A 201 -18.07 -1.00 -31.87
C ASP A 201 -17.64 -2.41 -31.43
N HIS A 202 -16.46 -2.84 -31.88
CA HIS A 202 -15.86 -4.11 -31.47
C HIS A 202 -15.53 -4.14 -29.97
N LEU A 203 -14.90 -3.09 -29.43
CA LEU A 203 -14.62 -2.99 -28.00
C LEU A 203 -15.92 -2.88 -27.19
N LYS A 204 -16.90 -2.10 -27.65
CA LYS A 204 -18.22 -1.99 -27.01
C LYS A 204 -18.89 -3.36 -26.89
N GLY A 205 -18.91 -4.14 -27.98
CA GLY A 205 -19.49 -5.48 -28.01
C GLY A 205 -18.85 -6.44 -27.00
N LYS A 206 -17.52 -6.40 -26.84
CA LYS A 206 -16.81 -7.24 -25.86
C LYS A 206 -16.96 -6.76 -24.42
N LEU A 207 -17.00 -5.44 -24.18
CA LEU A 207 -17.25 -4.87 -22.85
C LEU A 207 -18.65 -5.23 -22.34
N LEU A 208 -19.66 -5.22 -23.21
CA LEU A 208 -21.03 -5.67 -22.89
C LEU A 208 -21.07 -7.10 -22.32
N GLN A 209 -20.25 -8.01 -22.85
CA GLN A 209 -20.16 -9.38 -22.35
C GLN A 209 -19.47 -9.45 -20.98
N THR A 210 -18.56 -8.51 -20.71
CA THR A 210 -17.70 -8.51 -19.52
C THR A 210 -18.36 -7.89 -18.28
N ILE A 211 -19.31 -6.96 -18.45
CA ILE A 211 -19.94 -6.23 -17.33
C ILE A 211 -20.67 -7.16 -16.35
N SER A 212 -21.14 -8.32 -16.81
CA SER A 212 -21.80 -9.32 -15.96
C SER A 212 -20.83 -10.21 -15.17
N GLU A 213 -19.53 -10.13 -15.44
CA GLU A 213 -18.53 -10.94 -14.74
C GLU A 213 -18.36 -10.48 -13.29
N PRO A 214 -18.03 -11.40 -12.36
CA PRO A 214 -17.67 -11.01 -11.00
C PRO A 214 -16.31 -10.30 -10.99
N GLN A 215 -16.23 -9.20 -10.23
CA GLN A 215 -14.99 -8.51 -9.94
C GLN A 215 -14.03 -9.42 -9.14
N LEU A 216 -12.78 -9.50 -9.59
CA LEU A 216 -11.72 -10.33 -8.99
C LEU A 216 -10.85 -9.55 -8.01
N PHE A 217 -10.51 -8.30 -8.34
CA PHE A 217 -9.58 -7.47 -7.56
C PHE A 217 -10.19 -6.09 -7.28
N SER A 218 -9.82 -5.48 -6.15
CA SER A 218 -10.31 -4.16 -5.73
C SER A 218 -9.17 -3.16 -5.74
N TYR A 219 -9.28 -2.15 -6.60
CA TYR A 219 -8.33 -1.05 -6.71
C TYR A 219 -8.93 0.25 -6.19
N ASP A 220 -8.09 1.17 -5.73
CA ASP A 220 -8.53 2.45 -5.16
C ASP A 220 -9.23 3.30 -6.23
N HIS A 221 -8.57 3.54 -7.37
CA HIS A 221 -9.04 4.43 -8.42
C HIS A 221 -8.82 3.81 -9.82
N PRO A 222 -9.47 2.67 -10.16
CA PRO A 222 -9.31 2.09 -11.48
C PRO A 222 -9.96 2.97 -12.56
N ILE A 223 -9.29 3.09 -13.71
CA ILE A 223 -9.76 3.79 -14.91
C ILE A 223 -10.91 3.00 -15.53
N GLN A 224 -12.02 3.69 -15.75
CA GLN A 224 -13.17 3.13 -16.46
C GLN A 224 -13.06 3.45 -17.96
N PRO A 225 -13.19 2.45 -18.85
CA PRO A 225 -13.22 2.67 -20.28
C PRO A 225 -14.37 3.59 -20.67
N GLY A 226 -14.09 4.55 -21.55
CA GLY A 226 -15.09 5.46 -22.10
C GLY A 226 -15.19 6.83 -21.41
N ILE A 227 -14.47 7.03 -20.30
CA ILE A 227 -14.27 8.38 -19.75
C ILE A 227 -13.52 9.25 -20.77
N ASP A 228 -13.85 10.55 -20.79
CA ASP A 228 -13.13 11.59 -21.53
C ASP A 228 -11.61 11.39 -21.42
N PRO A 229 -10.87 11.19 -22.53
CA PRO A 229 -9.42 11.01 -22.53
C PRO A 229 -8.67 12.06 -21.72
N GLU A 230 -9.10 13.31 -21.75
CA GLU A 230 -8.50 14.43 -21.01
C GLU A 230 -8.61 14.29 -19.48
N LYS A 231 -9.50 13.41 -19.01
CA LYS A 231 -9.74 13.11 -17.60
C LYS A 231 -9.16 11.76 -17.17
N THR A 232 -8.47 11.06 -18.06
CA THR A 232 -7.85 9.77 -17.71
C THR A 232 -6.52 9.99 -16.98
N GLU A 233 -6.36 9.31 -15.84
CA GLU A 233 -5.13 9.38 -15.04
C GLU A 233 -3.89 9.02 -15.87
N VAL A 234 -4.00 8.02 -16.75
CA VAL A 234 -2.89 7.56 -17.59
C VAL A 234 -2.37 8.64 -18.54
N LEU A 235 -3.25 9.35 -19.25
CA LEU A 235 -2.82 10.43 -20.15
C LEU A 235 -2.32 11.64 -19.36
N TYR A 236 -2.93 11.94 -18.21
CA TYR A 236 -2.47 13.02 -17.34
C TYR A 236 -1.03 12.80 -16.87
N GLY A 237 -0.75 11.65 -16.25
CA GLY A 237 0.57 11.34 -15.74
C GLY A 237 1.64 11.31 -16.83
N LEU A 238 1.33 10.70 -17.98
CA LEU A 238 2.25 10.65 -19.12
C LEU A 238 2.54 12.05 -19.70
N ARG A 239 1.55 12.94 -19.79
CA ARG A 239 1.76 14.34 -20.18
C ARG A 239 2.55 15.12 -19.14
N GLY A 240 2.36 14.82 -17.86
CA GLY A 240 3.18 15.34 -16.77
C GLY A 240 4.65 14.96 -16.94
N LEU A 241 4.93 13.71 -17.30
CA LEU A 241 6.29 13.24 -17.60
C LEU A 241 6.86 13.87 -18.87
N GLU A 242 6.08 13.95 -19.95
CA GLU A 242 6.45 14.64 -21.19
C GLU A 242 6.91 16.07 -20.90
N THR A 243 6.10 16.84 -20.16
CA THR A 243 6.40 18.22 -19.75
C THR A 243 7.64 18.28 -18.87
N ALA A 244 7.78 17.34 -17.93
CA ALA A 244 8.93 17.29 -17.05
C ALA A 244 10.22 17.01 -17.83
N PHE A 245 10.19 16.12 -18.82
CA PHE A 245 11.35 15.77 -19.62
C PHE A 245 11.69 16.84 -20.66
N GLU A 246 10.69 17.52 -21.24
CA GLU A 246 10.93 18.74 -22.03
C GLU A 246 11.68 19.79 -21.19
N PHE A 247 11.25 20.02 -19.95
CA PHE A 247 11.97 20.91 -19.04
C PHE A 247 13.41 20.44 -18.78
N GLU A 248 13.66 19.14 -18.53
CA GLU A 248 15.02 18.63 -18.31
C GLU A 248 15.94 18.85 -19.52
N ARG A 249 15.37 18.78 -20.73
CA ARG A 249 16.07 19.06 -21.99
C ARG A 249 16.46 20.53 -22.06
N ASP A 250 15.49 21.42 -21.89
CA ASP A 250 15.69 22.87 -21.93
C ASP A 250 16.63 23.36 -20.82
N HIS A 251 16.60 22.69 -19.67
CA HIS A 251 17.48 22.95 -18.53
C HIS A 251 18.92 22.42 -18.73
N GLY A 252 19.17 21.62 -19.77
CA GLY A 252 20.48 21.02 -20.05
C GLY A 252 20.82 19.81 -19.17
N ALA A 253 19.84 19.26 -18.46
CA ALA A 253 19.99 18.08 -17.61
C ALA A 253 19.74 16.75 -18.37
N MET A 254 19.21 16.82 -19.59
CA MET A 254 18.97 15.73 -20.54
C MET A 254 19.45 16.14 -21.95
N SER A 255 20.00 15.20 -22.74
CA SER A 255 20.45 15.47 -24.11
C SER A 255 19.28 15.63 -25.11
N ASP A 256 19.56 16.33 -26.23
CA ASP A 256 18.58 16.63 -27.29
C ASP A 256 18.06 15.40 -28.04
N ASP A 257 18.70 14.25 -27.92
CA ASP A 257 18.32 12.99 -28.57
C ASP A 257 17.78 11.96 -27.58
N ALA A 258 17.92 12.20 -26.26
CA ALA A 258 17.49 11.27 -25.25
C ALA A 258 15.96 11.17 -25.19
N LYS A 259 15.50 9.92 -24.99
CA LYS A 259 14.12 9.57 -24.70
C LYS A 259 14.08 8.59 -23.53
N PRO A 260 13.73 9.05 -22.32
CA PRO A 260 13.44 8.18 -21.21
C PRO A 260 12.38 7.14 -21.57
N VAL A 261 12.48 5.96 -20.98
CA VAL A 261 11.52 4.86 -21.17
C VAL A 261 10.59 4.78 -19.97
N CYS A 262 9.29 4.70 -20.25
CA CYS A 262 8.25 4.40 -19.26
C CYS A 262 7.58 3.06 -19.56
N VAL A 263 7.62 2.15 -18.58
CA VAL A 263 6.91 0.87 -18.62
C VAL A 263 5.63 0.97 -17.78
N LEU A 264 4.49 0.67 -18.41
CA LEU A 264 3.18 0.62 -17.81
C LEU A 264 2.77 -0.84 -17.57
N SER A 265 2.56 -1.24 -16.31
CA SER A 265 1.88 -2.51 -16.01
C SER A 265 0.37 -2.29 -16.05
N VAL A 266 -0.36 -3.12 -16.79
CA VAL A 266 -1.82 -3.02 -16.88
C VAL A 266 -2.47 -4.14 -16.10
N SER A 267 -3.10 -3.80 -14.99
CA SER A 267 -3.87 -4.74 -14.16
C SER A 267 -5.37 -4.51 -14.35
N VAL A 268 -6.14 -5.59 -14.36
CA VAL A 268 -7.60 -5.51 -14.58
C VAL A 268 -8.39 -6.05 -13.41
N THR A 269 -9.55 -5.45 -13.14
CA THR A 269 -10.47 -5.92 -12.09
C THR A 269 -11.30 -7.14 -12.48
N HIS A 270 -11.47 -7.40 -13.78
CA HIS A 270 -12.31 -8.48 -14.33
C HIS A 270 -11.55 -9.28 -15.40
N ARG A 271 -11.84 -10.59 -15.51
CA ARG A 271 -11.10 -11.48 -16.41
C ARG A 271 -11.30 -11.11 -17.87
N GLY A 272 -12.52 -10.74 -18.28
CA GLY A 272 -12.85 -10.37 -19.65
C GLY A 272 -12.08 -9.14 -20.16
N ILE A 273 -11.69 -8.22 -19.26
CA ILE A 273 -10.93 -7.02 -19.62
C ILE A 273 -9.48 -7.36 -20.00
N ARG A 274 -8.91 -8.46 -19.51
CA ARG A 274 -7.50 -8.84 -19.75
C ARG A 274 -7.12 -8.80 -21.23
N ASN A 275 -7.99 -9.31 -22.10
CA ASN A 275 -7.76 -9.39 -23.54
C ASN A 275 -8.14 -8.10 -24.28
N LEU A 276 -8.71 -7.11 -23.59
CA LEU A 276 -9.15 -5.82 -24.14
C LEU A 276 -8.23 -4.68 -23.72
N ALA A 277 -7.56 -4.83 -22.59
CA ALA A 277 -6.77 -3.79 -21.92
C ALA A 277 -5.81 -3.07 -22.86
N LYS A 278 -5.02 -3.83 -23.62
CA LYS A 278 -4.05 -3.27 -24.57
C LYS A 278 -4.72 -2.49 -25.69
N SER A 279 -5.71 -3.10 -26.36
CA SER A 279 -6.42 -2.45 -27.47
C SER A 279 -7.16 -1.18 -27.03
N TYR A 280 -7.71 -1.16 -25.81
CA TYR A 280 -8.30 0.04 -25.24
C TYR A 280 -7.26 1.16 -25.07
N LEU A 281 -6.10 0.85 -24.50
CA LEU A 281 -5.04 1.85 -24.30
C LEU A 281 -4.43 2.32 -25.64
N GLU A 282 -4.28 1.42 -26.61
CA GLU A 282 -3.85 1.80 -27.97
C GLU A 282 -4.85 2.75 -28.64
N GLU A 283 -6.16 2.49 -28.53
CA GLU A 283 -7.20 3.38 -29.04
C GLU A 283 -7.17 4.73 -28.29
N LEU A 284 -6.99 4.72 -26.96
CA LEU A 284 -6.86 5.94 -26.15
C LEU A 284 -5.64 6.78 -26.57
N PHE A 285 -4.48 6.16 -26.72
CA PHE A 285 -3.24 6.85 -27.08
C PHE A 285 -3.24 7.36 -28.53
N PHE A 286 -3.84 6.59 -29.44
CA PHE A 286 -3.96 7.00 -30.83
C PHE A 286 -4.79 8.29 -31.02
N HIS A 287 -5.83 8.48 -30.20
CA HIS A 287 -6.67 9.69 -30.24
C HIS A 287 -6.14 10.83 -29.38
N SER A 288 -5.00 10.64 -28.69
CA SER A 288 -4.38 11.65 -27.84
C SER A 288 -3.25 12.39 -28.55
N GLU A 289 -2.72 13.43 -27.90
CA GLU A 289 -1.57 14.18 -28.41
C GLU A 289 -0.29 13.34 -28.39
N SER A 290 0.56 13.54 -29.39
CA SER A 290 1.83 12.84 -29.51
C SER A 290 2.76 13.19 -28.35
N LEU A 291 3.32 12.18 -27.69
CA LEU A 291 4.42 12.34 -26.74
C LEU A 291 5.74 12.18 -27.48
N LYS A 292 6.59 13.21 -27.46
CA LYS A 292 7.82 13.27 -28.26
C LYS A 292 9.04 12.90 -27.43
N ASN A 293 9.00 13.19 -26.14
CA ASN A 293 10.13 13.10 -25.23
C ASN A 293 10.22 11.76 -24.48
N ILE A 294 9.22 10.88 -24.58
CA ILE A 294 9.15 9.62 -23.83
C ILE A 294 8.77 8.43 -24.72
N ASP A 295 9.42 7.28 -24.49
CA ASP A 295 9.01 6.01 -25.09
C ASP A 295 8.15 5.22 -24.09
N VAL A 296 6.94 4.83 -24.49
CA VAL A 296 5.98 4.13 -23.61
C VAL A 296 5.81 2.68 -24.04
N TYR A 297 5.89 1.77 -23.07
CA TYR A 297 5.68 0.34 -23.26
C TYR A 297 4.60 -0.17 -22.32
N VAL A 298 3.62 -0.87 -22.85
CA VAL A 298 2.46 -1.38 -22.12
C VAL A 298 2.57 -2.90 -21.98
N PHE A 299 2.58 -3.38 -20.74
CA PHE A 299 2.63 -4.79 -20.41
C PHE A 299 1.30 -5.25 -19.80
N THR A 300 0.70 -6.23 -20.44
CA THR A 300 -0.45 -6.98 -19.92
C THR A 300 0.01 -8.33 -19.36
N GLU A 301 -0.91 -9.03 -18.69
CA GLU A 301 -0.64 -10.38 -18.19
C GLU A 301 -0.26 -11.37 -19.32
N ILE A 302 -0.73 -11.13 -20.55
CA ILE A 302 -0.39 -11.94 -21.72
C ILE A 302 1.10 -11.78 -22.04
N ASP A 303 1.60 -10.54 -22.05
CA ASP A 303 3.00 -10.25 -22.38
C ASP A 303 3.93 -10.83 -21.30
N THR A 304 3.57 -10.73 -20.01
CA THR A 304 4.37 -11.32 -18.93
C THR A 304 4.40 -12.84 -18.98
N GLN A 305 3.27 -13.47 -19.31
CA GLN A 305 3.20 -14.92 -19.50
C GLN A 305 4.07 -15.37 -20.69
N GLN A 306 4.07 -14.61 -21.78
CA GLN A 306 4.92 -14.88 -22.93
C GLN A 306 6.42 -14.80 -22.57
N ILE A 307 6.82 -13.81 -21.76
CA ILE A 307 8.21 -13.73 -21.23
C ILE A 307 8.56 -14.97 -20.40
N ILE A 308 7.65 -15.46 -19.55
CA ILE A 308 7.88 -16.68 -18.78
C ILE A 308 8.05 -17.87 -19.72
N ASP A 309 7.15 -18.05 -20.67
CA ASP A 309 7.08 -19.24 -21.52
C ASP A 309 8.19 -19.32 -22.55
N GLU A 310 8.58 -18.19 -23.14
CA GLU A 310 9.53 -18.15 -24.25
C GLU A 310 10.96 -17.80 -23.83
N ILE A 311 11.14 -17.22 -22.62
CA ILE A 311 12.43 -16.73 -22.16
C ILE A 311 12.84 -17.34 -20.82
N LEU A 312 12.09 -17.04 -19.75
CA LEU A 312 12.56 -17.35 -18.39
C LEU A 312 12.56 -18.86 -18.11
N ALA A 313 11.49 -19.58 -18.44
CA ALA A 313 11.44 -21.02 -18.21
C ALA A 313 12.43 -21.81 -19.11
N PRO A 314 12.58 -21.50 -20.41
CA PRO A 314 13.64 -22.08 -21.23
C PRO A 314 15.05 -21.81 -20.68
N ALA A 315 15.32 -20.59 -20.21
CA ALA A 315 16.60 -20.24 -19.58
C ALA A 315 16.84 -21.01 -18.27
N ALA A 316 15.81 -21.14 -17.42
CA ALA A 316 15.89 -21.92 -16.18
C ALA A 316 16.21 -23.40 -16.45
N MET A 317 15.56 -23.99 -17.46
CA MET A 317 15.82 -25.36 -17.87
C MET A 317 17.24 -25.52 -18.41
N HIS A 318 17.70 -24.60 -19.27
CA HIS A 318 19.00 -24.70 -19.93
C HIS A 318 20.18 -24.44 -18.97
N TYR A 319 20.15 -23.35 -18.21
CA TYR A 319 21.28 -22.93 -17.37
C TYR A 319 21.21 -23.46 -15.93
N LEU A 320 20.01 -23.63 -15.37
CA LEU A 320 19.82 -24.00 -13.96
C LEU A 320 19.27 -25.42 -13.78
N ARG A 321 18.94 -26.13 -14.87
CA ARG A 321 18.35 -27.48 -14.88
C ARG A 321 17.04 -27.58 -14.08
N HIS A 322 16.24 -26.51 -14.09
CA HIS A 322 14.97 -26.42 -13.38
C HIS A 322 13.80 -26.65 -14.34
N ASN A 323 13.22 -27.86 -14.35
CA ASN A 323 12.23 -28.29 -15.35
C ASN A 323 10.80 -27.77 -15.10
N ASP A 324 10.47 -27.44 -13.86
CA ASP A 324 9.18 -26.97 -13.35
C ASP A 324 9.17 -25.45 -13.08
N ALA A 325 10.14 -24.72 -13.63
CA ALA A 325 10.34 -23.29 -13.39
C ALA A 325 9.09 -22.42 -13.64
N LYS A 326 8.22 -22.81 -14.59
CA LYS A 326 7.00 -22.05 -14.93
C LYS A 326 6.08 -21.84 -13.72
N GLU A 327 5.94 -22.84 -12.85
CA GLU A 327 5.06 -22.73 -11.69
C GLU A 327 5.57 -21.67 -10.71
N PHE A 328 6.87 -21.69 -10.44
CA PHE A 328 7.55 -20.73 -9.55
C PHE A 328 7.57 -19.32 -10.14
N LEU A 329 7.70 -19.20 -11.46
CA LEU A 329 7.81 -17.92 -12.15
C LEU A 329 6.46 -17.23 -12.39
N SER A 330 5.32 -17.89 -12.11
CA SER A 330 3.98 -17.28 -12.21
C SER A 330 3.80 -16.02 -11.36
N ILE A 331 4.67 -15.78 -10.40
CA ILE A 331 4.79 -14.55 -9.61
C ILE A 331 5.16 -13.30 -10.44
N PHE A 332 5.88 -13.48 -11.56
CA PHE A 332 6.23 -12.40 -12.49
C PHE A 332 5.04 -12.07 -13.39
N GLY A 333 4.19 -11.12 -12.97
CA GLY A 333 3.01 -10.73 -13.72
C GLY A 333 2.36 -9.45 -13.20
N VAL A 334 1.32 -9.01 -13.88
CA VAL A 334 0.67 -7.72 -13.62
C VAL A 334 -0.76 -7.85 -13.10
N ASP A 335 -1.47 -8.95 -13.41
CA ASP A 335 -2.84 -9.11 -12.92
C ASP A 335 -2.88 -9.67 -11.50
N GLY A 336 -3.50 -8.94 -10.56
CA GLY A 336 -3.58 -9.38 -9.18
C GLY A 336 -3.84 -8.23 -8.21
N GLU A 337 -3.68 -8.52 -6.93
CA GLU A 337 -3.55 -7.49 -5.90
C GLU A 337 -2.29 -6.64 -6.13
N TYR A 338 -2.23 -5.44 -5.55
CA TYR A 338 -1.17 -4.45 -5.77
C TYR A 338 0.25 -5.01 -5.65
N GLY A 339 0.49 -5.92 -4.71
CA GLY A 339 1.81 -6.51 -4.48
C GLY A 339 2.42 -7.22 -5.69
N ARG A 340 1.60 -7.87 -6.52
CA ARG A 340 2.10 -8.61 -7.70
C ARG A 340 2.65 -7.64 -8.75
N HIS A 341 1.85 -6.66 -9.17
CA HIS A 341 2.31 -5.69 -10.18
C HIS A 341 3.41 -4.77 -9.64
N TYR A 342 3.40 -4.43 -8.34
CA TYR A 342 4.45 -3.59 -7.76
C TYR A 342 5.81 -4.28 -7.83
N SER A 343 5.85 -5.57 -7.53
CA SER A 343 7.06 -6.38 -7.69
C SER A 343 7.49 -6.48 -9.15
N PHE A 344 6.54 -6.67 -10.08
CA PHE A 344 6.83 -6.64 -11.53
C PHE A 344 7.46 -5.32 -11.97
N LEU A 345 6.91 -4.17 -11.55
CA LEU A 345 7.43 -2.85 -11.92
C LEU A 345 8.87 -2.63 -11.45
N LYS A 346 9.32 -3.29 -10.38
CA LYS A 346 10.73 -3.27 -9.99
C LYS A 346 11.55 -4.31 -10.77
N ALA A 347 11.04 -5.53 -10.89
CA ALA A 347 11.73 -6.66 -11.51
C ALA A 347 12.01 -6.48 -13.01
N ILE A 348 11.07 -5.87 -13.75
CA ILE A 348 11.20 -5.67 -15.20
C ILE A 348 12.46 -4.88 -15.57
N ALA A 349 12.96 -4.02 -14.70
CA ALA A 349 14.20 -3.27 -14.95
C ALA A 349 15.45 -4.16 -14.97
N ALA A 350 15.52 -5.19 -14.13
CA ALA A 350 16.61 -6.16 -14.18
C ALA A 350 16.55 -7.00 -15.45
N PHE A 351 15.35 -7.40 -15.89
CA PHE A 351 15.16 -8.04 -17.20
C PHE A 351 15.60 -7.12 -18.34
N TRP A 352 15.17 -5.86 -18.30
CA TRP A 352 15.50 -4.86 -19.30
C TRP A 352 17.01 -4.62 -19.42
N SER A 353 17.73 -4.54 -18.30
CA SER A 353 19.18 -4.38 -18.29
C SER A 353 19.93 -5.58 -18.87
N VAL A 354 19.38 -6.79 -18.72
CA VAL A 354 20.03 -8.00 -19.25
C VAL A 354 19.78 -8.14 -20.75
N PHE A 355 18.54 -7.93 -21.21
CA PHE A 355 18.15 -8.28 -22.57
C PHE A 355 18.07 -7.11 -23.55
N ILE A 356 17.82 -5.89 -23.08
CA ILE A 356 17.43 -4.76 -23.94
C ILE A 356 18.47 -3.64 -23.92
N ARG A 357 18.78 -3.08 -22.75
CA ARG A 357 19.70 -1.94 -22.58
C ARG A 357 20.56 -2.10 -21.33
N PRO A 358 21.80 -2.62 -21.44
CA PRO A 358 22.73 -2.80 -20.31
C PRO A 358 23.08 -1.52 -19.55
N GLU A 359 22.83 -0.36 -20.13
CA GLU A 359 23.08 0.96 -19.54
C GLU A 359 22.08 1.31 -18.43
N ILE A 360 20.92 0.65 -18.39
CA ILE A 360 19.93 0.84 -17.32
C ILE A 360 20.54 0.32 -16.01
N LYS A 361 20.61 1.20 -15.01
CA LYS A 361 21.15 0.94 -13.67
C LYS A 361 20.08 0.92 -12.59
N ALA A 362 18.91 1.48 -12.86
CA ALA A 362 17.86 1.61 -11.86
C ALA A 362 16.45 1.60 -12.45
N THR A 363 15.47 1.46 -11.58
CA THR A 363 14.06 1.76 -11.88
C THR A 363 13.53 2.81 -10.92
N PHE A 364 12.60 3.63 -11.40
CA PHE A 364 11.90 4.63 -10.61
C PHE A 364 10.40 4.58 -10.92
N LYS A 365 9.60 4.17 -9.93
CA LYS A 365 8.14 4.09 -10.04
C LYS A 365 7.51 5.44 -9.75
N ILE A 366 6.52 5.81 -10.54
CA ILE A 366 5.71 7.03 -10.42
C ILE A 366 4.24 6.61 -10.45
N ASP A 367 3.38 7.26 -9.67
CA ASP A 367 1.92 7.12 -9.84
C ASP A 367 1.43 8.17 -10.85
N LEU A 368 0.46 7.83 -11.70
CA LEU A 368 0.05 8.70 -12.81
C LEU A 368 -0.82 9.89 -12.36
N ASP A 369 -1.23 9.91 -11.09
CA ASP A 369 -1.77 11.07 -10.39
C ASP A 369 -0.68 11.98 -9.77
N GLN A 370 0.61 11.70 -10.02
CA GLN A 370 1.76 12.49 -9.56
C GLN A 370 2.52 13.10 -10.74
N VAL A 371 2.99 14.34 -10.56
CA VAL A 371 3.82 15.04 -11.55
C VAL A 371 5.05 15.66 -10.89
N PHE A 372 6.14 15.84 -11.65
CA PHE A 372 7.31 16.59 -11.18
C PHE A 372 7.04 18.09 -11.32
N PRO A 373 6.99 18.86 -10.20
CA PRO A 373 6.81 20.30 -10.26
C PRO A 373 8.16 20.98 -10.54
N GLN A 374 8.66 20.86 -11.78
CA GLN A 374 10.04 21.23 -12.14
C GLN A 374 10.42 22.67 -11.79
N LYS A 375 9.50 23.62 -12.01
CA LYS A 375 9.75 25.04 -11.70
C LYS A 375 9.98 25.23 -10.21
N GLU A 376 9.07 24.73 -9.39
CA GLU A 376 9.14 24.81 -7.93
C GLU A 376 10.36 24.04 -7.38
N LEU A 377 10.72 22.90 -8.00
CA LEU A 377 11.91 22.12 -7.65
C LEU A 377 13.18 22.95 -7.81
N VAL A 378 13.37 23.56 -8.99
CA VAL A 378 14.53 24.41 -9.24
C VAL A 378 14.50 25.65 -8.34
N GLU A 379 13.36 26.32 -8.22
CA GLU A 379 13.22 27.54 -7.40
C GLU A 379 13.51 27.32 -5.90
N GLN A 380 13.03 26.22 -5.32
CA GLN A 380 13.11 25.99 -3.86
C GLN A 380 14.26 25.07 -3.43
N THR A 381 14.80 24.26 -4.35
CA THR A 381 15.86 23.27 -4.05
C THR A 381 17.13 23.46 -4.88
N GLY A 382 17.08 24.29 -5.93
CA GLY A 382 18.19 24.54 -6.84
C GLY A 382 18.50 23.37 -7.78
N ASN A 383 17.67 22.33 -7.82
CA ASN A 383 17.87 21.15 -8.66
C ASN A 383 16.56 20.73 -9.33
N SER A 384 16.64 20.26 -10.57
CA SER A 384 15.55 19.58 -11.26
C SER A 384 15.32 18.15 -10.74
N ALA A 385 14.26 17.49 -11.20
CA ALA A 385 14.00 16.09 -10.84
C ALA A 385 15.16 15.15 -11.22
N PHE A 386 15.74 15.29 -12.41
CA PHE A 386 16.87 14.47 -12.85
C PHE A 386 18.12 14.74 -12.01
N GLU A 387 18.38 15.98 -11.64
CA GLU A 387 19.53 16.32 -10.79
C GLU A 387 19.41 15.72 -9.39
N HIS A 388 18.20 15.67 -8.82
CA HIS A 388 17.97 14.95 -7.55
C HIS A 388 18.24 13.45 -7.67
N LEU A 389 17.91 12.83 -8.80
CA LEU A 389 18.15 11.40 -9.06
C LEU A 389 19.64 11.05 -9.25
N LYS A 390 20.49 12.03 -9.55
CA LYS A 390 21.96 11.87 -9.68
C LYS A 390 22.70 11.81 -8.33
N THR A 391 21.99 11.82 -7.20
CA THR A 391 22.59 11.86 -5.87
C THR A 391 23.48 10.63 -5.57
N PRO A 392 24.71 10.82 -5.04
CA PRO A 392 25.58 9.72 -4.64
C PRO A 392 25.14 9.05 -3.33
N LEU A 393 24.09 9.57 -2.67
CA LEU A 393 23.44 8.89 -1.56
C LEU A 393 22.70 7.62 -2.00
N TRP A 394 22.21 7.59 -3.23
CA TRP A 394 21.55 6.41 -3.76
C TRP A 394 22.59 5.36 -4.13
N GLY A 395 22.65 4.27 -3.36
CA GLY A 395 23.68 3.24 -3.40
C GLY A 395 24.79 3.41 -2.35
N ALA A 396 24.69 4.40 -1.45
CA ALA A 396 25.70 4.61 -0.42
C ALA A 396 25.68 3.51 0.66
N HIS A 397 26.83 3.22 1.24
CA HIS A 397 26.98 2.39 2.43
C HIS A 397 27.02 3.23 3.70
N CYS A 398 26.32 2.76 4.72
CA CYS A 398 26.08 3.48 5.96
C CYS A 398 26.09 2.54 7.18
N MET A 399 26.15 3.14 8.36
CA MET A 399 25.82 2.50 9.64
C MET A 399 24.54 3.14 10.20
N ASP A 400 23.56 2.32 10.56
CA ASP A 400 22.32 2.81 11.19
C ASP A 400 22.53 3.27 12.65
N SER A 401 21.48 3.82 13.26
CA SER A 401 21.51 4.31 14.64
C SER A 401 21.77 3.22 15.69
N ASN A 402 21.64 1.94 15.33
CA ASN A 402 21.96 0.77 16.15
C ASN A 402 23.33 0.16 15.78
N GLY A 403 24.12 0.83 14.94
CA GLY A 403 25.42 0.34 14.48
C GLY A 403 25.34 -0.87 13.55
N GLN A 404 24.22 -1.07 12.84
CA GLN A 404 24.10 -2.12 11.84
C GLN A 404 24.47 -1.60 10.44
N PRO A 405 25.18 -2.39 9.61
CA PRO A 405 25.46 -2.02 8.23
C PRO A 405 24.18 -1.88 7.40
N LEU A 406 24.12 -0.82 6.59
CA LEU A 406 23.00 -0.45 5.74
C LEU A 406 23.52 -0.03 4.36
N GLU A 407 22.85 -0.47 3.31
CA GLU A 407 23.00 0.01 1.94
C GLU A 407 21.76 0.81 1.55
N LEU A 408 21.94 2.07 1.17
CA LEU A 408 20.87 2.93 0.65
C LEU A 408 20.59 2.63 -0.83
N GLY A 409 20.42 1.36 -1.17
CA GLY A 409 20.24 0.86 -2.55
C GLY A 409 18.89 1.24 -3.18
N MET A 410 17.95 1.71 -2.37
CA MET A 410 16.68 2.28 -2.81
C MET A 410 16.66 3.79 -2.61
N ILE A 411 15.74 4.50 -3.25
CA ILE A 411 15.50 5.93 -3.06
C ILE A 411 14.01 6.19 -2.93
N ALA A 412 13.61 7.12 -2.06
CA ALA A 412 12.23 7.54 -1.92
C ALA A 412 12.14 9.07 -1.89
N GLY A 413 11.31 9.62 -2.77
CA GLY A 413 10.94 11.03 -2.72
C GLY A 413 9.84 11.30 -1.70
N ALA A 414 9.29 12.51 -1.77
CA ALA A 414 8.18 12.97 -0.95
C ALA A 414 7.07 13.56 -1.83
N LEU A 415 5.92 13.82 -1.23
CA LEU A 415 4.76 14.38 -1.90
C LEU A 415 4.39 15.74 -1.30
N VAL A 416 3.82 16.59 -2.14
CA VAL A 416 3.09 17.80 -1.75
C VAL A 416 1.76 17.80 -2.49
N ASN A 417 0.66 18.14 -1.82
CA ASN A 417 -0.65 18.21 -2.47
C ASN A 417 -0.71 19.38 -3.45
N GLN A 418 -1.48 19.24 -4.53
CA GLN A 418 -1.72 20.32 -5.51
C GLN A 418 -2.09 21.66 -4.86
N GLN A 419 -3.00 21.62 -3.89
CA GLN A 419 -3.48 22.81 -3.18
C GLN A 419 -2.44 23.44 -2.24
N ASP A 420 -1.42 22.69 -1.84
CA ASP A 420 -0.43 23.11 -0.85
C ASP A 420 0.89 23.57 -1.49
N ILE A 421 1.12 23.25 -2.77
CA ILE A 421 2.38 23.56 -3.46
C ILE A 421 2.68 25.06 -3.51
N GLY A 422 1.64 25.90 -3.59
CA GLY A 422 1.79 27.37 -3.58
C GLY A 422 2.31 27.94 -2.27
N LYS A 423 2.30 27.16 -1.18
CA LYS A 423 2.91 27.55 0.11
C LYS A 423 4.40 27.21 0.12
N SER A 424 4.73 25.96 -0.19
CA SER A 424 6.10 25.44 -0.34
C SER A 424 6.04 23.96 -0.75
N LEU A 425 7.07 23.48 -1.45
CA LEU A 425 7.32 22.05 -1.65
C LEU A 425 7.43 21.27 -0.34
N PHE A 426 7.90 21.91 0.74
CA PHE A 426 8.10 21.28 2.04
C PHE A 426 6.87 21.38 2.95
N THR A 427 5.69 21.56 2.36
CA THR A 427 4.42 21.45 3.09
C THR A 427 4.03 19.98 3.16
N PRO A 428 3.82 19.39 4.36
CA PRO A 428 3.49 17.98 4.49
C PRO A 428 2.14 17.67 3.82
N ASP A 429 2.11 16.62 3.00
CA ASP A 429 0.91 16.11 2.34
C ASP A 429 -0.10 15.53 3.35
N VAL A 430 0.40 14.92 4.42
CA VAL A 430 -0.37 14.42 5.57
C VAL A 430 -0.07 15.28 6.81
N PRO A 431 -0.92 16.27 7.15
CA PRO A 431 -0.75 17.07 8.35
C PRO A 431 -1.14 16.29 9.61
N PHE A 432 -0.65 16.73 10.76
CA PHE A 432 -1.10 16.20 12.05
C PHE A 432 -2.61 16.37 12.22
N PRO A 433 -3.36 15.31 12.55
CA PRO A 433 -4.81 15.41 12.71
C PRO A 433 -5.18 16.27 13.95
N GLY A 434 -6.37 16.86 13.89
CA GLY A 434 -7.01 17.58 15.00
C GLY A 434 -8.27 16.87 15.51
N PRO A 435 -8.73 17.16 16.74
CA PRO A 435 -9.98 16.62 17.28
C PRO A 435 -11.23 17.19 16.57
N PRO A 436 -12.41 16.53 16.70
CA PRO A 436 -12.67 15.30 17.46
C PRO A 436 -12.32 14.01 16.69
N LEU A 437 -11.96 12.95 17.42
CA LEU A 437 -11.72 11.61 16.87
C LEU A 437 -13.04 10.90 16.54
N SER A 438 -13.04 10.14 15.45
CA SER A 438 -14.08 9.15 15.14
C SER A 438 -14.06 8.00 16.17
N PRO A 439 -15.19 7.33 16.43
CA PRO A 439 -15.27 6.25 17.41
C PRO A 439 -14.20 5.15 17.28
N ASP A 440 -13.89 4.73 16.05
CA ASP A 440 -12.88 3.70 15.80
C ASP A 440 -11.43 4.18 15.97
N GLU A 441 -11.18 5.49 15.89
CA GLU A 441 -9.84 6.08 16.04
C GLU A 441 -9.35 6.02 17.48
N TYR A 442 -10.23 5.91 18.46
CA TYR A 442 -9.86 5.59 19.85
C TYR A 442 -9.23 4.19 19.97
N ILE A 443 -9.52 3.27 19.04
CA ILE A 443 -8.92 1.93 19.03
C ILE A 443 -7.63 1.92 18.22
N PHE A 444 -7.58 2.67 17.11
CA PHE A 444 -6.44 2.70 16.20
C PHE A 444 -6.53 3.90 15.27
N PHE A 445 -5.45 4.70 15.18
CA PHE A 445 -5.46 5.93 14.39
C PHE A 445 -4.20 6.08 13.53
N SER A 446 -4.19 5.42 12.37
CA SER A 446 -3.02 5.39 11.47
C SER A 446 -2.59 6.78 10.98
N THR A 447 -3.52 7.72 10.78
CA THR A 447 -3.19 9.08 10.31
C THR A 447 -2.19 9.79 11.23
N LEU A 448 -2.19 9.47 12.52
CA LEU A 448 -1.29 10.10 13.49
C LEU A 448 0.18 9.69 13.29
N PRO A 449 0.56 8.39 13.26
CA PRO A 449 1.88 7.95 12.83
C PRO A 449 2.26 8.39 11.41
N GLN A 450 1.30 8.44 10.48
CA GLN A 450 1.55 8.92 9.12
C GLN A 450 2.04 10.37 9.13
N ALA A 451 1.31 11.26 9.80
CA ALA A 451 1.70 12.67 9.92
C ALA A 451 3.06 12.85 10.61
N LEU A 452 3.31 12.09 11.69
CA LEU A 452 4.60 12.11 12.38
C LEU A 452 5.74 11.72 11.43
N SER A 453 5.59 10.64 10.67
CA SER A 453 6.60 10.19 9.72
C SER A 453 6.70 11.11 8.50
N THR A 454 5.62 11.72 8.01
CA THR A 454 5.68 12.74 6.95
C THR A 454 6.58 13.90 7.40
N GLU A 455 6.30 14.47 8.58
CA GLU A 455 7.10 15.60 9.07
C GLU A 455 8.54 15.19 9.41
N ALA A 456 8.74 14.04 10.06
CA ALA A 456 10.06 13.60 10.48
C ALA A 456 10.93 13.09 9.33
N GLU A 457 10.36 12.39 8.35
CA GLU A 457 11.12 11.70 7.30
C GLU A 457 11.04 12.45 5.97
N MET A 458 9.83 12.69 5.46
CA MET A 458 9.63 13.27 4.12
C MET A 458 10.09 14.73 4.03
N MET A 459 9.82 15.51 5.08
CA MET A 459 10.11 16.95 5.12
C MET A 459 11.50 17.30 5.66
N THR A 460 12.37 16.30 5.86
CA THR A 460 13.74 16.57 6.33
C THR A 460 14.54 17.32 5.27
N ARG A 461 15.43 18.21 5.73
CA ARG A 461 16.32 19.01 4.87
C ARG A 461 17.75 18.89 5.35
N TYR A 462 18.70 18.83 4.42
CA TYR A 462 20.13 18.71 4.75
C TYR A 462 20.82 20.08 4.82
N SER A 463 20.27 20.98 5.63
CA SER A 463 20.70 22.38 5.73
C SER A 463 21.57 22.69 6.95
N ASN A 464 21.89 21.71 7.80
CA ASN A 464 22.64 21.93 9.04
C ASN A 464 23.80 20.95 9.22
N ASN A 465 24.73 21.27 10.13
CA ASN A 465 25.94 20.47 10.33
C ASN A 465 25.68 19.02 10.78
N LYS A 466 24.50 18.71 11.33
CA LYS A 466 24.15 17.38 11.84
C LYS A 466 23.57 16.45 10.79
N LEU A 467 22.81 16.96 9.82
CA LEU A 467 22.30 16.23 8.66
C LEU A 467 22.69 17.03 7.43
N ASN A 468 23.72 16.57 6.73
CA ASN A 468 24.36 17.33 5.64
C ASN A 468 24.44 16.56 4.32
N GLY A 469 23.89 15.34 4.27
CA GLY A 469 23.90 14.50 3.07
C GLY A 469 25.29 14.04 2.61
N LYS A 470 26.33 14.23 3.43
CA LYS A 470 27.73 13.87 3.11
C LYS A 470 28.35 12.94 4.15
N ARG A 471 28.19 13.26 5.43
CA ARG A 471 28.62 12.44 6.57
C ARG A 471 27.45 11.71 7.21
N THR A 472 26.29 12.36 7.20
CA THR A 472 25.08 11.86 7.83
C THR A 472 23.87 12.26 6.99
N CYS A 473 22.92 11.34 6.91
CA CYS A 473 21.63 11.53 6.26
C CYS A 473 20.57 10.74 7.05
N ILE A 474 19.32 10.74 6.58
CA ILE A 474 18.32 9.82 7.11
C ILE A 474 18.02 8.70 6.12
N GLN A 475 17.74 7.51 6.63
CA GLN A 475 17.05 6.47 5.86
C GLN A 475 15.54 6.69 5.91
N ARG A 476 14.82 6.31 4.85
CA ARG A 476 13.35 6.35 4.80
C ARG A 476 12.77 4.98 5.12
N ILE A 477 11.78 4.95 6.01
CA ILE A 477 10.82 3.85 6.14
C ILE A 477 9.47 4.30 5.60
N HIS A 478 9.08 5.56 5.87
CA HIS A 478 7.90 6.13 5.24
C HIS A 478 8.15 6.33 3.76
N VAL A 479 7.53 5.50 2.94
CA VAL A 479 7.53 5.56 1.49
C VAL A 479 6.09 5.67 0.98
N THR A 480 5.97 6.11 -0.28
CA THR A 480 4.71 6.24 -1.01
C THR A 480 4.67 5.18 -2.11
N GLY A 481 3.47 4.83 -2.60
CA GLY A 481 3.30 3.87 -3.69
C GLY A 481 4.09 4.25 -4.96
N GLY A 482 4.09 5.52 -5.32
CA GLY A 482 4.94 6.14 -6.33
C GLY A 482 6.12 6.91 -5.75
N THR A 483 6.91 7.56 -6.60
CA THR A 483 8.12 8.32 -6.24
C THR A 483 9.19 7.47 -5.53
N THR A 484 9.39 6.22 -5.97
CA THR A 484 10.38 5.30 -5.36
C THR A 484 11.23 4.58 -6.39
N GLY A 485 12.51 4.38 -6.10
CA GLY A 485 13.43 3.66 -6.98
C GLY A 485 14.31 2.63 -6.28
N ILE A 486 14.87 1.72 -7.07
CA ILE A 486 15.90 0.76 -6.63
C ILE A 486 16.96 0.60 -7.71
N LEU A 487 18.24 0.54 -7.31
CA LEU A 487 19.34 0.18 -8.21
C LEU A 487 19.24 -1.30 -8.57
N ILE A 488 19.49 -1.65 -9.82
CA ILE A 488 19.39 -3.04 -10.30
C ILE A 488 20.37 -3.95 -9.57
N ASP A 489 21.56 -3.47 -9.23
CA ASP A 489 22.52 -4.24 -8.44
C ASP A 489 21.99 -4.54 -7.03
N SER A 490 21.40 -3.55 -6.37
CA SER A 490 20.76 -3.74 -5.06
C SER A 490 19.53 -4.66 -5.18
N LEU A 491 18.73 -4.52 -6.23
CA LEU A 491 17.57 -5.37 -6.53
C LEU A 491 17.99 -6.84 -6.69
N ARG A 492 19.04 -7.12 -7.46
CA ARG A 492 19.53 -8.50 -7.71
C ARG A 492 20.22 -9.11 -6.49
N ARG A 493 20.87 -8.27 -5.66
CA ARG A 493 21.58 -8.68 -4.45
C ARG A 493 20.61 -9.00 -3.31
N HIS A 494 19.68 -8.09 -3.02
CA HIS A 494 18.77 -8.23 -1.87
C HIS A 494 17.48 -8.95 -2.23
N ARG A 495 17.06 -8.89 -3.50
CA ARG A 495 15.84 -9.53 -4.03
C ARG A 495 14.55 -9.18 -3.28
N PRO A 496 14.30 -7.90 -2.94
CA PRO A 496 13.06 -7.52 -2.29
C PRO A 496 11.86 -7.70 -3.21
N PHE A 497 10.74 -8.09 -2.62
CA PHE A 497 9.47 -8.22 -3.31
C PHE A 497 8.29 -7.94 -2.37
N THR A 498 7.14 -7.63 -2.95
CA THR A 498 5.87 -7.55 -2.23
C THR A 498 5.07 -8.82 -2.50
N PRO A 499 4.61 -9.53 -1.46
CA PRO A 499 3.80 -10.73 -1.67
C PRO A 499 2.52 -10.46 -2.46
N SER A 500 2.14 -11.38 -3.34
CA SER A 500 1.05 -11.20 -4.33
C SER A 500 -0.34 -11.10 -3.71
N PHE A 501 -0.49 -11.34 -2.41
CA PHE A 501 -1.75 -11.21 -1.67
C PHE A 501 -1.92 -9.84 -1.00
N ILE A 502 -0.89 -8.98 -1.04
CA ILE A 502 -0.97 -7.63 -0.50
C ILE A 502 -1.75 -6.74 -1.46
N GLY A 503 -2.98 -6.39 -1.08
CA GLY A 503 -3.87 -5.52 -1.87
C GLY A 503 -3.83 -4.03 -1.54
N ARG A 504 -2.93 -3.59 -0.64
CA ARG A 504 -2.71 -2.18 -0.31
C ARG A 504 -1.40 -2.00 0.44
N ALA A 505 -0.74 -0.86 0.25
CA ALA A 505 0.52 -0.51 0.91
C ALA A 505 1.65 -1.48 0.54
N GLU A 506 1.66 -1.83 -0.74
CA GLU A 506 2.61 -2.70 -1.40
C GLU A 506 4.05 -2.21 -1.26
N ASP A 507 4.25 -0.91 -1.29
CA ASP A 507 5.51 -0.19 -1.04
C ASP A 507 6.07 -0.48 0.36
N GLN A 508 5.19 -0.52 1.36
CA GLN A 508 5.58 -0.79 2.74
C GLN A 508 5.86 -2.26 2.98
N ALA A 509 5.12 -3.15 2.33
CA ALA A 509 5.35 -4.59 2.40
C ALA A 509 6.62 -5.01 1.63
N TYR A 510 7.01 -4.27 0.59
CA TYR A 510 8.18 -4.57 -0.25
C TYR A 510 9.47 -4.73 0.55
N ILE A 511 9.76 -3.76 1.42
CA ILE A 511 11.00 -3.75 2.21
C ILE A 511 11.00 -4.83 3.29
N LEU A 512 9.83 -5.21 3.83
CA LEU A 512 9.74 -6.23 4.88
C LEU A 512 10.36 -7.56 4.46
N SER A 513 10.24 -7.93 3.17
CA SER A 513 10.76 -9.18 2.61
C SER A 513 12.28 -9.38 2.81
N VAL A 514 13.03 -8.32 3.08
CA VAL A 514 14.49 -8.38 3.23
C VAL A 514 15.03 -7.81 4.54
N LEU A 515 14.20 -7.18 5.38
CA LEU A 515 14.66 -6.54 6.63
C LEU A 515 15.16 -7.53 7.68
N THR A 516 14.77 -8.80 7.58
CA THR A 516 15.18 -9.87 8.51
C THR A 516 16.40 -10.64 8.04
N ASN A 517 16.90 -10.37 6.82
CA ASN A 517 18.09 -11.01 6.27
C ASN A 517 19.34 -10.62 7.08
N SER A 518 20.30 -11.55 7.16
CA SER A 518 21.59 -11.30 7.81
C SER A 518 22.49 -10.44 6.93
N GLY A 519 23.37 -9.66 7.55
CA GLY A 519 24.39 -8.86 6.87
C GLY A 519 23.96 -7.41 6.67
N THR A 520 24.41 -6.80 5.57
CA THR A 520 24.05 -5.43 5.21
C THR A 520 22.58 -5.35 4.86
N LYS A 521 21.83 -4.50 5.56
CA LYS A 521 20.41 -4.28 5.29
C LYS A 521 20.22 -3.41 4.04
N LEU A 522 19.10 -3.56 3.35
CA LEU A 522 18.66 -2.61 2.33
C LEU A 522 17.84 -1.49 2.96
N GLY A 523 18.04 -0.25 2.51
CA GLY A 523 17.26 0.90 2.91
C GLY A 523 17.00 1.89 1.78
N TYR A 524 16.06 2.81 2.02
CA TYR A 524 15.77 3.92 1.12
C TYR A 524 16.60 5.15 1.51
N ALA A 525 17.34 5.68 0.55
CA ALA A 525 17.91 7.02 0.61
C ALA A 525 16.78 8.06 0.67
N HIS A 526 16.88 8.98 1.61
CA HIS A 526 16.18 10.26 1.51
C HIS A 526 17.04 11.23 0.70
N LYS A 527 16.51 11.68 -0.44
CA LYS A 527 17.04 12.88 -1.13
C LYS A 527 16.16 14.07 -0.76
N ASP A 528 16.74 15.04 -0.06
CA ASP A 528 16.04 16.28 0.26
C ASP A 528 15.69 17.03 -1.03
N GLY A 529 14.42 17.43 -1.15
CA GLY A 529 13.93 18.11 -2.34
C GLY A 529 13.50 17.21 -3.50
N LEU A 530 13.71 15.88 -3.47
CA LEU A 530 13.06 14.98 -4.43
C LEU A 530 11.57 14.87 -4.09
N ILE A 531 10.76 15.77 -4.65
CA ILE A 531 9.34 15.94 -4.32
C ILE A 531 8.50 15.92 -5.60
N MET A 532 7.41 15.17 -5.58
CA MET A 532 6.38 15.20 -6.62
C MET A 532 5.11 15.86 -6.10
N ARG A 533 4.35 16.50 -6.98
CA ARG A 533 3.04 17.06 -6.68
C ARG A 533 1.98 15.97 -6.85
N HIS A 534 1.10 15.82 -5.86
CA HIS A 534 -0.01 14.85 -5.90
C HIS A 534 -1.32 15.55 -6.28
N ASP A 535 -1.87 15.16 -7.43
CA ASP A 535 -3.03 15.79 -8.07
C ASP A 535 -4.30 14.92 -7.94
N LYS A 536 -4.45 14.28 -6.78
CA LYS A 536 -5.52 13.30 -6.50
C LYS A 536 -6.94 13.81 -6.74
N GLU A 537 -7.19 15.09 -6.46
CA GLU A 537 -8.52 15.69 -6.53
C GLU A 537 -9.01 15.90 -7.96
N VAL A 538 -8.11 15.89 -8.95
CA VAL A 538 -8.43 16.05 -10.38
C VAL A 538 -9.27 14.88 -10.91
N PHE A 539 -9.03 13.67 -10.42
CA PHE A 539 -9.69 12.43 -10.87
C PHE A 539 -10.84 11.98 -9.97
N ALA A 540 -11.09 12.71 -8.87
CA ALA A 540 -11.91 12.25 -7.77
C ALA A 540 -13.43 12.41 -7.98
N ARG A 541 -13.99 12.51 -9.19
CA ARG A 541 -15.40 12.96 -9.33
C ARG A 541 -16.49 11.92 -9.62
N GLU A 542 -16.20 10.69 -10.04
CA GLU A 542 -17.27 9.75 -10.45
C GLU A 542 -17.21 8.31 -9.86
N GLY A 543 -16.27 8.00 -8.95
CA GLY A 543 -16.11 6.65 -8.32
C GLY A 543 -15.99 6.62 -6.79
N ILE A 544 -16.36 7.71 -6.10
CA ILE A 544 -15.92 8.02 -4.72
C ILE A 544 -16.47 7.05 -3.65
N GLN A 545 -17.74 6.63 -3.74
CA GLN A 545 -18.40 5.91 -2.63
C GLN A 545 -17.86 4.49 -2.42
N ALA A 546 -17.87 3.66 -3.46
CA ALA A 546 -17.35 2.29 -3.39
C ALA A 546 -15.83 2.26 -3.12
N SER A 547 -15.07 3.22 -3.67
CA SER A 547 -13.64 3.38 -3.41
C SER A 547 -13.35 3.70 -1.94
N TYR A 548 -14.14 4.59 -1.32
CA TYR A 548 -13.97 4.98 0.08
C TYR A 548 -14.18 3.80 1.05
N ILE A 549 -15.25 3.03 0.88
CA ILE A 549 -15.52 1.85 1.72
C ILE A 549 -14.43 0.79 1.56
N ASN A 550 -14.01 0.52 0.32
CA ASN A 550 -12.94 -0.42 0.05
C ASN A 550 -11.60 0.01 0.66
N LYS A 551 -11.29 1.30 0.66
CA LYS A 551 -10.10 1.86 1.33
C LYS A 551 -10.12 1.57 2.83
N ILE A 552 -11.24 1.84 3.52
CA ILE A 552 -11.34 1.59 4.97
C ILE A 552 -11.19 0.09 5.28
N ILE A 553 -11.86 -0.77 4.52
CA ILE A 553 -11.76 -2.23 4.71
C ILE A 553 -10.35 -2.72 4.41
N GLY A 554 -9.68 -2.14 3.40
CA GLY A 554 -8.30 -2.40 3.06
C GLY A 554 -7.34 -2.17 4.24
N ASP A 555 -7.54 -1.10 5.02
CA ASP A 555 -6.76 -0.83 6.23
C ASP A 555 -6.95 -1.90 7.32
N TYR A 556 -8.13 -2.53 7.43
CA TYR A 556 -8.34 -3.64 8.36
C TYR A 556 -7.65 -4.92 7.89
N ILE A 557 -7.79 -5.25 6.60
CA ILE A 557 -7.09 -6.38 5.98
C ILE A 557 -5.58 -6.20 6.16
N ARG A 558 -5.09 -4.97 5.99
CA ARG A 558 -3.70 -4.61 6.19
C ARG A 558 -3.21 -4.91 7.61
N ILE A 559 -3.98 -4.61 8.65
CA ILE A 559 -3.62 -4.99 10.04
C ILE A 559 -3.44 -6.50 10.17
N LEU A 560 -4.38 -7.28 9.62
CA LEU A 560 -4.34 -8.75 9.68
C LEU A 560 -3.14 -9.32 8.90
N TYR A 561 -2.95 -8.91 7.65
CA TYR A 561 -1.88 -9.39 6.79
C TYR A 561 -0.49 -8.94 7.25
N PHE A 562 -0.29 -7.67 7.64
CA PHE A 562 1.03 -7.22 8.09
C PHE A 562 1.45 -7.92 9.39
N SER A 563 0.49 -8.15 10.30
CA SER A 563 0.76 -8.89 11.54
C SER A 563 1.11 -10.36 11.30
N ALA A 564 0.43 -11.02 10.35
CA ALA A 564 0.75 -12.40 9.97
C ALA A 564 2.05 -12.50 9.15
N TYR A 565 2.26 -11.56 8.23
CA TYR A 565 3.46 -11.50 7.40
C TYR A 565 4.73 -11.28 8.23
N ALA A 566 4.68 -10.37 9.22
CA ALA A 566 5.79 -10.18 10.15
C ALA A 566 6.18 -11.46 10.90
N LYS A 567 5.20 -12.29 11.27
CA LYS A 567 5.45 -13.60 11.91
C LYS A 567 6.00 -14.63 10.93
N ALA A 568 5.64 -14.56 9.66
CA ALA A 568 6.23 -15.41 8.61
C ALA A 568 7.71 -15.06 8.34
N LEU A 569 8.08 -13.78 8.53
CA LEU A 569 9.43 -13.28 8.29
C LEU A 569 10.42 -13.54 9.42
N THR A 570 9.96 -13.50 10.67
CA THR A 570 10.83 -13.65 11.85
C THR A 570 10.08 -14.05 13.11
N ASN A 571 10.81 -14.73 14.00
CA ASN A 571 10.33 -15.00 15.36
C ASN A 571 10.43 -13.76 16.27
N ASP A 572 11.29 -12.78 15.95
CA ASP A 572 11.42 -11.52 16.70
C ASP A 572 10.67 -10.38 16.01
N VAL A 573 9.34 -10.48 16.05
CA VAL A 573 8.44 -9.47 15.48
C VAL A 573 8.63 -8.09 16.13
N ALA A 574 9.03 -8.05 17.41
CA ALA A 574 9.26 -6.79 18.11
C ALA A 574 10.43 -6.01 17.51
N LYS A 575 11.55 -6.68 17.20
CA LYS A 575 12.70 -6.07 16.54
C LYS A 575 12.39 -5.62 15.11
N LEU A 576 11.66 -6.43 14.33
CA LEU A 576 11.22 -6.04 12.99
C LEU A 576 10.33 -4.79 13.07
N LYS A 577 9.36 -4.80 13.98
CA LYS A 577 8.45 -3.69 14.20
C LYS A 577 9.18 -2.41 14.62
N ASP A 578 10.12 -2.49 15.56
CA ASP A 578 10.92 -1.33 15.98
C ASP A 578 11.64 -0.70 14.78
N ALA A 579 12.19 -1.50 13.87
CA ALA A 579 12.87 -0.99 12.68
C ALA A 579 11.94 -0.13 11.79
N ILE A 580 10.64 -0.44 11.74
CA ILE A 580 9.68 0.20 10.83
C ILE A 580 8.63 1.10 11.51
N ASP A 581 8.64 1.18 12.84
CA ASP A 581 7.76 2.05 13.61
C ASP A 581 8.11 3.53 13.39
N PRO A 582 7.12 4.45 13.39
CA PRO A 582 5.71 4.21 13.70
C PRO A 582 4.81 4.05 12.46
N PHE A 583 5.28 4.44 11.26
CA PHE A 583 4.45 4.46 10.04
C PHE A 583 3.94 3.07 9.64
N THR A 584 4.83 2.16 9.26
CA THR A 584 4.44 0.82 8.83
C THR A 584 4.15 -0.09 10.02
N GLY A 585 4.95 0.03 11.08
CA GLY A 585 4.86 -0.85 12.25
C GLY A 585 3.56 -0.74 13.03
N CYS A 586 2.82 0.38 12.90
CA CYS A 586 1.49 0.49 13.50
C CYS A 586 0.50 -0.55 12.98
N PHE A 587 0.65 -1.05 11.74
CA PHE A 587 -0.19 -2.13 11.19
C PHE A 587 0.23 -3.54 11.64
N ILE A 588 1.36 -3.68 12.34
CA ILE A 588 1.78 -4.96 12.95
C ILE A 588 1.30 -4.97 14.40
N SER A 589 0.10 -5.49 14.64
CA SER A 589 -0.49 -5.55 15.98
C SER A 589 -0.18 -6.86 16.70
N LYS A 590 -0.11 -6.82 18.03
CA LYS A 590 -0.11 -8.03 18.88
C LYS A 590 -1.50 -8.65 19.00
N ILE A 591 -2.55 -7.85 18.78
CA ILE A 591 -3.96 -8.23 18.86
C ILE A 591 -4.72 -7.83 17.58
N PRO A 592 -4.24 -8.27 16.40
CA PRO A 592 -4.75 -7.80 15.12
C PRO A 592 -6.23 -8.13 14.90
N VAL A 593 -6.72 -9.25 15.44
CA VAL A 593 -8.12 -9.64 15.33
C VAL A 593 -9.00 -8.71 16.16
N SER A 594 -8.62 -8.46 17.42
CA SER A 594 -9.34 -7.59 18.35
C SER A 594 -9.41 -6.16 17.86
N VAL A 595 -8.30 -5.60 17.40
CA VAL A 595 -8.26 -4.26 16.81
C VAL A 595 -9.18 -4.20 15.59
N THR A 596 -9.09 -5.16 14.67
CA THR A 596 -9.92 -5.19 13.45
C THR A 596 -11.41 -5.22 13.77
N TYR A 597 -11.86 -6.14 14.62
CA TYR A 597 -13.29 -6.28 14.96
C TYR A 597 -13.84 -5.07 15.72
N LEU A 598 -13.07 -4.49 16.66
CA LEU A 598 -13.48 -3.31 17.40
C LEU A 598 -13.59 -2.08 16.49
N ARG A 599 -12.58 -1.84 15.64
CA ARG A 599 -12.62 -0.76 14.65
C ARG A 599 -13.79 -0.93 13.70
N PHE A 600 -13.98 -2.14 13.15
CA PHE A 600 -15.07 -2.44 12.23
C PHE A 600 -16.44 -2.11 12.85
N GLY A 601 -16.69 -2.58 14.08
CA GLY A 601 -17.97 -2.35 14.75
C GLY A 601 -18.23 -0.87 15.07
N LEU A 602 -17.21 -0.16 15.55
CA LEU A 602 -17.31 1.26 15.89
C LEU A 602 -17.45 2.15 14.64
N LYS A 603 -16.74 1.83 13.55
CA LYS A 603 -16.87 2.56 12.29
C LYS A 603 -18.25 2.36 11.66
N ALA A 604 -18.76 1.12 11.63
CA ALA A 604 -20.12 0.84 11.18
C ALA A 604 -21.16 1.64 12.00
N ALA A 605 -21.00 1.66 13.33
CA ALA A 605 -21.88 2.43 14.21
C ALA A 605 -21.85 3.94 13.90
N SER A 606 -20.67 4.48 13.58
CA SER A 606 -20.50 5.89 13.21
C SER A 606 -21.25 6.27 11.92
N PHE A 607 -21.23 5.41 10.89
CA PHE A 607 -21.99 5.65 9.65
C PHE A 607 -23.48 5.78 9.93
N PHE A 608 -24.04 4.84 10.69
CA PHE A 608 -25.46 4.88 11.02
C PHE A 608 -25.82 6.07 11.92
N ALA A 609 -24.91 6.49 12.82
CA ALA A 609 -25.12 7.66 13.66
C ALA A 609 -25.08 8.98 12.86
N ALA A 610 -24.28 9.04 11.80
CA ALA A 610 -24.24 10.16 10.86
C ALA A 610 -25.42 10.16 9.86
N GLY A 611 -26.28 9.14 9.89
CA GLY A 611 -27.39 8.99 8.93
C GLY A 611 -26.98 8.38 7.58
N GLU A 612 -25.73 7.96 7.42
CA GLU A 612 -25.16 7.34 6.22
C GLU A 612 -25.51 5.85 6.13
N LYS A 613 -26.82 5.55 6.07
CA LYS A 613 -27.35 4.18 6.19
C LYS A 613 -26.86 3.23 5.11
N GLU A 614 -26.77 3.70 3.86
CA GLU A 614 -26.29 2.88 2.74
C GLU A 614 -24.79 2.58 2.86
N HIS A 615 -23.98 3.57 3.26
CA HIS A 615 -22.55 3.33 3.55
C HIS A 615 -22.38 2.30 4.67
N GLY A 616 -23.16 2.41 5.76
CA GLY A 616 -23.13 1.43 6.85
C GLY A 616 -23.51 0.01 6.41
N LEU A 617 -24.54 -0.13 5.57
CA LEU A 617 -24.97 -1.41 5.02
C LEU A 617 -23.91 -2.04 4.10
N GLU A 618 -23.40 -1.26 3.15
CA GLU A 618 -22.40 -1.70 2.19
C GLU A 618 -21.09 -2.09 2.89
N PHE A 619 -20.61 -1.24 3.79
CA PHE A 619 -19.43 -1.48 4.62
C PHE A 619 -19.54 -2.81 5.39
N ILE A 620 -20.70 -3.09 5.99
CA ILE A 620 -20.91 -4.35 6.72
C ILE A 620 -20.87 -5.55 5.76
N LYS A 621 -21.56 -5.48 4.62
CA LYS A 621 -21.64 -6.58 3.65
C LYS A 621 -20.27 -6.93 3.06
N ILE A 622 -19.55 -5.92 2.57
CA ILE A 622 -18.24 -6.11 1.95
C ILE A 622 -17.23 -6.52 3.02
N GLY A 623 -17.21 -5.82 4.16
CA GLY A 623 -16.21 -6.04 5.20
C GLY A 623 -16.34 -7.39 5.89
N ALA A 624 -17.56 -7.84 6.22
CA ALA A 624 -17.76 -9.15 6.85
C ALA A 624 -17.23 -10.29 5.96
N LYS A 625 -17.48 -10.23 4.65
CA LYS A 625 -16.96 -11.20 3.68
C LYS A 625 -15.44 -11.16 3.61
N ARG A 626 -14.86 -9.99 3.31
CA ARG A 626 -13.41 -9.85 3.08
C ARG A 626 -12.59 -10.14 4.33
N ILE A 627 -12.99 -9.62 5.50
CA ILE A 627 -12.31 -9.89 6.77
C ILE A 627 -12.36 -11.39 7.11
N THR A 628 -13.48 -12.07 6.87
CA THR A 628 -13.57 -13.52 7.10
C THR A 628 -12.56 -14.27 6.22
N SER A 629 -12.53 -13.99 4.92
CA SER A 629 -11.58 -14.62 3.99
C SER A 629 -10.13 -14.33 4.37
N THR A 630 -9.81 -13.11 4.78
CA THR A 630 -8.48 -12.70 5.25
C THR A 630 -8.08 -13.47 6.51
N LEU A 631 -8.98 -13.61 7.49
CA LEU A 631 -8.72 -14.39 8.70
C LEU A 631 -8.45 -15.85 8.36
N ASP A 632 -9.26 -16.46 7.50
CA ASP A 632 -9.09 -17.87 7.13
C ASP A 632 -7.78 -18.11 6.36
N PHE A 633 -7.31 -17.14 5.57
CA PHE A 633 -6.02 -17.21 4.85
C PHE A 633 -4.79 -17.00 5.76
N ALA A 634 -4.88 -16.11 6.74
CA ALA A 634 -3.74 -15.65 7.54
C ALA A 634 -3.60 -16.35 8.92
N HIS A 635 -4.60 -17.12 9.34
CA HIS A 635 -4.64 -17.67 10.70
C HIS A 635 -3.78 -18.95 10.86
N GLY A 636 -3.02 -19.02 11.95
CA GLY A 636 -2.22 -20.19 12.36
C GLY A 636 -0.74 -20.09 12.02
N GLU A 637 0.09 -20.93 12.66
CA GLU A 637 1.55 -20.93 12.46
C GLU A 637 1.96 -21.47 11.07
N ASN A 638 1.18 -22.41 10.52
CA ASN A 638 1.30 -22.93 9.15
C ASN A 638 0.15 -22.36 8.28
N SER A 639 -0.05 -21.05 8.34
CA SER A 639 -1.08 -20.38 7.53
C SER A 639 -0.78 -20.50 6.03
N MET A 640 -1.84 -20.48 5.21
CA MET A 640 -1.69 -20.40 3.75
C MET A 640 -0.92 -19.14 3.32
N LEU A 641 -1.00 -18.06 4.10
CA LEU A 641 -0.21 -16.85 3.90
C LEU A 641 1.30 -17.15 3.95
N LYS A 642 1.75 -17.88 4.97
CA LYS A 642 3.17 -18.24 5.12
C LYS A 642 3.64 -19.12 3.97
N GLU A 643 2.89 -20.18 3.64
CA GLU A 643 3.22 -21.07 2.52
C GLU A 643 3.29 -20.31 1.19
N ARG A 644 2.35 -19.38 0.98
CA ARG A 644 2.34 -18.52 -0.21
C ARG A 644 3.56 -17.62 -0.25
N TYR A 645 3.89 -16.95 0.85
CA TYR A 645 5.08 -16.10 0.94
C TYR A 645 6.37 -16.89 0.64
N GLU A 646 6.55 -18.06 1.25
CA GLU A 646 7.73 -18.91 1.06
C GLU A 646 7.87 -19.35 -0.39
N LYS A 647 6.76 -19.76 -1.03
CA LYS A 647 6.73 -20.12 -2.46
C LYS A 647 7.12 -18.93 -3.35
N GLU A 648 6.60 -17.75 -3.06
CA GLU A 648 6.92 -16.54 -3.84
C GLU A 648 8.37 -16.11 -3.67
N ALA A 649 8.94 -16.22 -2.47
CA ALA A 649 10.35 -15.96 -2.22
C ALA A 649 11.26 -16.87 -3.05
N LEU A 650 10.92 -18.16 -3.16
CA LEU A 650 11.62 -19.10 -4.05
C LEU A 650 11.49 -18.71 -5.51
N GLY A 651 10.30 -18.28 -5.95
CA GLY A 651 10.06 -17.81 -7.32
C GLY A 651 10.89 -16.57 -7.69
N TRP A 652 10.96 -15.57 -6.81
CA TRP A 652 11.79 -14.39 -7.02
C TRP A 652 13.29 -14.72 -7.00
N ASN A 653 13.73 -15.63 -6.14
CA ASN A 653 15.12 -16.11 -6.17
C ASN A 653 15.46 -16.74 -7.52
N LEU A 654 14.63 -17.68 -7.97
CA LEU A 654 14.80 -18.32 -9.28
C LEU A 654 14.83 -17.29 -10.42
N TYR A 655 13.93 -16.30 -10.40
CA TYR A 655 13.92 -15.21 -11.39
C TYR A 655 15.27 -14.49 -11.49
N TYR A 656 15.85 -14.06 -10.36
CA TYR A 656 17.13 -13.33 -10.38
C TYR A 656 18.34 -14.24 -10.67
N ASP A 657 18.27 -15.53 -10.33
CA ASP A 657 19.28 -16.52 -10.71
C ASP A 657 19.31 -16.74 -12.22
N ILE A 658 18.13 -16.83 -12.86
CA ILE A 658 17.99 -16.93 -14.32
C ILE A 658 18.62 -15.71 -14.99
N LEU A 659 18.26 -14.50 -14.56
CA LEU A 659 18.81 -13.26 -15.14
C LEU A 659 20.33 -13.19 -14.99
N SER A 660 20.87 -13.70 -13.88
CA SER A 660 22.31 -13.73 -13.65
C SER A 660 23.02 -14.73 -14.56
N ALA A 661 22.47 -15.94 -14.73
CA ALA A 661 23.02 -16.94 -15.63
C ALA A 661 23.00 -16.45 -17.10
N VAL A 662 21.86 -15.92 -17.56
CA VAL A 662 21.73 -15.41 -18.93
C VAL A 662 22.62 -14.19 -19.15
N GLY A 663 22.71 -13.28 -18.18
CA GLY A 663 23.59 -12.12 -18.26
C GLY A 663 25.07 -12.48 -18.41
N ASN A 664 25.53 -13.56 -17.77
CA ASN A 664 26.88 -14.10 -17.97
C ASN A 664 27.03 -14.75 -19.35
N ALA A 665 26.09 -15.60 -19.75
CA ALA A 665 26.11 -16.26 -21.06
C ALA A 665 26.10 -15.26 -22.24
N LEU A 666 25.39 -14.14 -22.12
CA LEU A 666 25.41 -13.06 -23.11
C LEU A 666 26.78 -12.39 -23.24
N LYS A 667 27.53 -12.24 -22.14
CA LYS A 667 28.91 -11.70 -22.18
C LYS A 667 29.86 -12.65 -22.90
N ASP A 668 29.61 -13.95 -22.79
CA ASP A 668 30.37 -15.02 -23.44
C ASP A 668 29.92 -15.29 -24.89
N ASN A 669 28.98 -14.49 -25.41
CA ASN A 669 28.37 -14.67 -26.74
C ASN A 669 27.72 -16.06 -26.95
N ASP A 670 27.16 -16.65 -25.89
CA ASP A 670 26.46 -17.93 -25.96
C ASP A 670 25.28 -17.87 -26.95
N SER A 671 25.18 -18.86 -27.83
CA SER A 671 24.21 -18.84 -28.94
C SER A 671 22.77 -18.91 -28.44
N PHE A 672 22.52 -19.70 -27.39
CA PHE A 672 21.19 -19.82 -26.78
C PHE A 672 20.78 -18.51 -26.11
N ALA A 673 21.66 -17.90 -25.32
CA ALA A 673 21.43 -16.59 -24.71
C ALA A 673 21.09 -15.51 -25.75
N MET A 674 21.81 -15.52 -26.88
CA MET A 674 21.59 -14.57 -27.98
C MET A 674 20.23 -14.78 -28.68
N GLU A 675 19.75 -16.02 -28.79
CA GLU A 675 18.39 -16.31 -29.25
C GLU A 675 17.34 -15.79 -28.27
N LEU A 676 17.52 -16.03 -26.97
CA LEU A 676 16.64 -15.51 -25.92
C LEU A 676 16.57 -13.97 -25.97
N ARG A 677 17.71 -13.30 -26.21
CA ARG A 677 17.75 -11.84 -26.38
C ARG A 677 16.94 -11.36 -27.57
N LYS A 678 17.00 -12.05 -28.71
CA LYS A 678 16.17 -11.72 -29.88
C LYS A 678 14.67 -11.87 -29.58
N LYS A 679 14.28 -12.94 -28.88
CA LYS A 679 12.90 -13.16 -28.43
C LYS A 679 12.44 -12.05 -27.48
N ALA A 680 13.27 -11.70 -26.50
CA ALA A 680 13.03 -10.59 -25.59
C ALA A 680 12.79 -9.28 -26.36
N GLN A 681 13.68 -8.92 -27.28
CA GLN A 681 13.55 -7.72 -28.10
C GLN A 681 12.26 -7.71 -28.93
N SER A 682 11.86 -8.87 -29.49
CA SER A 682 10.60 -9.01 -30.22
C SER A 682 9.37 -8.77 -29.33
N ILE A 683 9.33 -9.38 -28.15
CA ILE A 683 8.21 -9.21 -27.20
C ILE A 683 8.13 -7.76 -26.72
N ILE A 684 9.27 -7.16 -26.36
CA ILE A 684 9.34 -5.76 -25.93
C ILE A 684 8.88 -4.81 -27.04
N TYR A 685 9.26 -5.05 -28.29
CA TYR A 685 8.81 -4.25 -29.42
C TYR A 685 7.28 -4.31 -29.60
N GLN A 686 6.66 -5.46 -29.33
CA GLN A 686 5.20 -5.59 -29.35
C GLN A 686 4.52 -4.82 -28.21
N CYS A 687 5.21 -4.58 -27.09
CA CYS A 687 4.70 -3.79 -25.98
C CYS A 687 4.76 -2.29 -26.23
N TYR A 688 5.54 -1.83 -27.22
CA TYR A 688 5.63 -0.41 -27.55
C TYR A 688 4.31 0.13 -28.11
N VAL A 689 3.83 1.24 -27.55
CA VAL A 689 2.60 1.89 -28.02
C VAL A 689 2.92 3.15 -28.82
N LYS A 690 2.14 3.37 -29.89
CA LYS A 690 2.24 4.57 -30.72
C LYS A 690 1.17 5.58 -30.30
N PHE A 691 1.57 6.83 -30.20
CA PHE A 691 0.65 7.95 -30.07
C PHE A 691 0.26 8.47 -31.46
N GLY A 692 -0.91 9.10 -31.56
CA GLY A 692 -1.35 9.75 -32.78
C GLY A 692 -0.34 10.80 -33.27
N SER A 693 -0.18 10.93 -34.58
CA SER A 693 0.52 12.05 -35.21
C SER A 693 -0.50 13.13 -35.53
N LYS A 694 -0.49 14.25 -34.81
CA LYS A 694 -1.16 15.49 -35.25
C LYS A 694 -0.26 16.25 -36.21
#